data_AF-A0A946EBA4-F1
#
_entry.id   AF-A0A946EBA4-F1
#
_cell.length_a   1.000
_cell.length_b   1.000
_cell.length_c   1.000
_cell.angle_alpha   90.00
_cell.angle_beta   90.00
_cell.angle_gamma   90.00
#
_symmetry.space_group_name_H-M   'P 1'
#
loop_
_entity.id
_entity.type
_entity.pdbx_description
1 polymer ?
#
loop_
_entity_poly.entity_id
_entity_poly.type
_entity_poly.pdbx_seq_one_letter_code
_entity_poly.pdbx_strand_id
1 'polypeptide(L)'
;DDDDDKTEDAKIGDDDDDKDEERKVVTSIDKMDDAKYFTDLRVESVIIGDSTIKQRLPPVKRKINIKANSYYLNNRKIFTNFINSLFLPYKTKKENKSGKEVKLFTHQEIIRDYINLYSPYRGLLIYHGLGSGKSCGSIGIAEGLKNDKQIYIMTPASLQMNYVKELKKCGDPIYRTNQYWEFVETKGNAELEETLHKVLGISLKYIRKQKGAWMVNVKEKSNYNLLSEVQQKSLDKQINEMIMKKYRFFRYNGMRLDHLAKLEQEAEEEHERSNPFDHKVVIIDEAHNFISRIVNKLKSKKTKSLSVKLYEYIMDAIDCRVVFLTGTPMINYPNEIGILFNMLRGYINTYHFKIDVKTKQKVNVDYIRKALKNNRLVDYIDYKPTTRMLSITRNPFTFETKLDRSREYNGVAMGEKNKVSEKEFIKKLEETLSKNKIKINADAVKVEKNKALPDTFAGFNKLFINPANGNMVNNDLFKRRILGLTSYFRSAKEELLPEFNPEKDIIIDKIPMSNYQLGVYETARDIERKESDNNAKRKKKAENENVFEEGTSTYRIFSRSFCNFVFPIDIERPLPMKRKKKDGNINIKNLDEDLLDNADVNERVNNVDGRFQVDDSEAIEQMVNDDYGERIENAMKMLEDKANLYLTYDALKTYSPKFQKILFNIQKDDHKGCHLIYSQFRTLEGIGILSLILKQNGYSEFKIKKDDSGKWLIDMTQEELSKPSFALYTGTEDEEKKEIIRNIFNSNWGIVPSTLRDQLMAMNKNNFYGEIVKVFMITSSGAEGIDLKNVRYVHIVEPYWHPVRKEQVIGRAVRINSHIQLTPEFRNVKVFMYLMTFSENQLLGDKNGETKEDREPKVSQRLQSRDVSKFDENLVITTDESLHEISTIKENVKKDILKEIKSSSIDCSIHNSGNTEIACYSFSSNNPNDYLTVPSFKKDQKDKFR
;
A
#
# COMPACT_ATOMS: atom_id res chain seq x y z
N ASP A 1 -78.43 -16.71 -3.62
CA ASP A 1 -78.73 -17.93 -4.37
C ASP A 1 -77.38 -18.53 -4.79
N ASP A 2 -76.47 -18.71 -3.83
CA ASP A 2 -76.43 -19.83 -2.85
C ASP A 2 -76.01 -21.11 -3.59
N ASP A 3 -75.08 -21.95 -3.17
CA ASP A 3 -74.07 -21.96 -2.12
C ASP A 3 -73.16 -23.16 -2.47
N ASP A 4 -71.95 -23.18 -1.92
CA ASP A 4 -71.06 -24.31 -1.58
C ASP A 4 -71.40 -25.76 -2.01
N ASP A 5 -70.40 -26.54 -2.46
CA ASP A 5 -69.65 -27.42 -1.54
C ASP A 5 -68.46 -28.15 -2.21
N LYS A 6 -67.53 -28.58 -1.36
CA LYS A 6 -66.16 -29.02 -1.58
C LYS A 6 -65.97 -30.52 -1.88
N THR A 7 -64.72 -30.79 -2.29
CA THR A 7 -63.82 -31.92 -1.94
C THR A 7 -63.81 -33.21 -2.77
N GLU A 8 -62.66 -33.36 -3.47
CA GLU A 8 -61.74 -34.51 -3.61
C GLU A 8 -62.29 -35.92 -3.91
N ASP A 9 -61.90 -36.45 -5.09
CA ASP A 9 -61.18 -37.73 -5.16
C ASP A 9 -60.45 -37.98 -6.50
N ALA A 10 -59.13 -38.09 -6.40
CA ALA A 10 -58.21 -39.08 -7.00
C ALA A 10 -58.28 -39.55 -8.49
N LYS A 11 -57.13 -39.32 -9.16
CA LYS A 11 -56.28 -40.26 -9.96
C LYS A 11 -56.07 -40.03 -11.47
N ILE A 12 -54.83 -40.40 -11.83
CA ILE A 12 -54.19 -40.62 -13.15
C ILE A 12 -53.40 -39.37 -13.60
N GLY A 13 -52.08 -39.37 -13.77
CA GLY A 13 -51.13 -40.46 -13.96
C GLY A 13 -50.37 -40.23 -15.27
N ASP A 14 -49.14 -39.74 -15.11
CA ASP A 14 -47.96 -39.84 -15.98
C ASP A 14 -47.77 -38.96 -17.23
N ASP A 15 -46.48 -38.56 -17.31
CA ASP A 15 -45.62 -38.17 -18.41
C ASP A 15 -45.68 -36.74 -18.97
N ASP A 16 -44.73 -35.91 -18.49
CA ASP A 16 -43.63 -35.44 -19.36
C ASP A 16 -42.48 -34.81 -18.51
N ASP A 17 -41.35 -35.51 -18.50
CA ASP A 17 -40.05 -35.10 -17.96
C ASP A 17 -39.36 -34.16 -18.96
N ASP A 18 -39.20 -32.88 -18.62
CA ASP A 18 -38.10 -32.05 -19.15
C ASP A 18 -37.67 -31.03 -18.09
N LYS A 19 -36.51 -31.32 -17.47
CA LYS A 19 -35.89 -30.51 -16.42
C LYS A 19 -34.84 -29.58 -16.99
N ASP A 20 -35.11 -28.28 -16.89
CA ASP A 20 -34.09 -27.22 -16.82
C ASP A 20 -33.25 -27.41 -15.53
N GLU A 21 -32.02 -27.92 -15.63
CA GLU A 21 -31.08 -27.98 -14.51
C GLU A 21 -30.45 -26.60 -14.24
N GLU A 22 -31.03 -25.84 -13.31
CA GLU A 22 -30.38 -24.69 -12.67
C GLU A 22 -29.09 -25.12 -11.94
N ARG A 23 -27.99 -24.38 -12.19
CA ARG A 23 -26.70 -24.51 -11.51
C ARG A 23 -26.85 -24.19 -10.01
N LYS A 24 -27.01 -25.21 -9.16
CA LYS A 24 -27.04 -25.05 -7.69
C LYS A 24 -25.72 -24.45 -7.17
N VAL A 25 -25.75 -23.17 -6.83
CA VAL A 25 -24.76 -22.51 -5.95
C VAL A 25 -24.93 -23.07 -4.55
N VAL A 26 -23.91 -23.75 -4.02
CA VAL A 26 -23.94 -24.24 -2.64
C VAL A 26 -23.66 -23.05 -1.70
N THR A 27 -24.72 -22.42 -1.20
CA THR A 27 -24.62 -21.50 -0.06
C THR A 27 -24.66 -22.35 1.21
N SER A 28 -23.53 -22.50 1.91
CA SER A 28 -23.56 -23.14 3.23
C SER A 28 -24.02 -22.13 4.27
N ILE A 29 -25.33 -21.89 4.30
CA ILE A 29 -26.02 -21.61 5.56
C ILE A 29 -26.47 -22.99 6.04
N ASP A 30 -25.84 -23.47 7.11
CA ASP A 30 -26.15 -24.72 7.81
C ASP A 30 -25.81 -26.04 7.11
N LYS A 31 -24.52 -26.31 6.91
CA LYS A 31 -23.95 -27.66 7.14
C LYS A 31 -22.57 -27.51 7.79
N MET A 32 -22.44 -27.99 9.03
CA MET A 32 -21.15 -28.18 9.67
C MET A 32 -20.38 -29.22 8.84
N ASP A 33 -19.35 -28.77 8.11
CA ASP A 33 -18.39 -29.67 7.48
C ASP A 33 -17.64 -30.40 8.60
N ASP A 34 -17.91 -31.70 8.76
CA ASP A 34 -17.18 -32.64 9.63
C ASP A 34 -15.77 -32.90 9.07
N ALA A 35 -14.93 -31.86 9.04
CA ALA A 35 -13.50 -32.01 8.90
C ALA A 35 -12.92 -32.25 10.30
N LYS A 36 -12.76 -33.54 10.67
CA LYS A 36 -12.01 -33.96 11.88
C LYS A 36 -10.61 -33.33 11.85
N TYR A 37 -10.42 -32.31 12.67
CA TYR A 37 -9.10 -31.90 13.09
C TYR A 37 -8.56 -32.93 14.08
N PHE A 38 -7.30 -33.30 13.93
CA PHE A 38 -6.51 -33.82 15.05
C PHE A 38 -6.25 -32.67 16.03
N THR A 39 -7.25 -32.31 16.83
CA THR A 39 -6.99 -31.81 18.18
C THR A 39 -6.95 -33.03 19.09
N ASP A 40 -5.88 -33.14 19.88
CA ASP A 40 -5.76 -34.20 20.89
C ASP A 40 -6.92 -34.01 21.87
N LEU A 41 -7.95 -34.86 21.80
CA LEU A 41 -9.17 -34.81 22.63
C LEU A 41 -8.85 -34.62 24.11
N ARG A 42 -7.67 -35.09 24.55
CA ARG A 42 -7.11 -34.94 25.90
C ARG A 42 -6.86 -33.48 26.31
N VAL A 43 -6.45 -32.63 25.38
CA VAL A 43 -6.12 -31.20 25.63
C VAL A 43 -7.39 -30.37 25.82
N GLU A 44 -8.46 -30.70 25.09
CA GLU A 44 -9.75 -30.00 25.20
C GLU A 44 -10.50 -30.32 26.52
N SER A 45 -10.21 -31.47 27.13
CA SER A 45 -10.82 -31.93 28.38
C SER A 45 -10.16 -31.43 29.66
N VAL A 46 -8.99 -30.77 29.58
CA VAL A 46 -8.31 -30.20 30.75
C VAL A 46 -9.19 -29.13 31.38
N ILE A 47 -9.37 -29.21 32.70
CA ILE A 47 -10.19 -28.29 33.50
C ILE A 47 -9.30 -27.17 34.03
N ILE A 48 -9.72 -25.93 33.82
CA ILE A 48 -9.12 -24.75 34.45
C ILE A 48 -10.24 -24.10 35.27
N GLY A 49 -10.08 -24.04 36.59
CA GLY A 49 -11.15 -23.61 37.50
C GLY A 49 -12.35 -24.56 37.45
N ASP A 50 -13.49 -24.06 36.96
CA ASP A 50 -14.80 -24.74 36.90
C ASP A 50 -15.18 -25.24 35.49
N SER A 51 -14.33 -25.01 34.49
CA SER A 51 -14.69 -25.19 33.09
C SER A 51 -13.55 -25.78 32.26
N THR A 52 -13.89 -26.55 31.23
CA THR A 52 -12.90 -27.13 30.32
C THR A 52 -12.35 -26.06 29.37
N ILE A 53 -11.14 -26.27 28.87
CA ILE A 53 -10.51 -25.37 27.88
C ILE A 53 -11.42 -25.15 26.67
N LYS A 54 -12.07 -26.21 26.18
CA LYS A 54 -13.01 -26.12 25.06
C LYS A 54 -14.16 -25.14 25.32
N GLN A 55 -14.68 -25.12 26.55
CA GLN A 55 -15.78 -24.24 26.93
C GLN A 55 -15.36 -22.79 27.14
N ARG A 56 -14.07 -22.55 27.36
CA ARG A 56 -13.47 -21.23 27.61
C ARG A 56 -13.03 -20.53 26.32
N LEU A 57 -12.68 -21.30 25.29
CA LEU A 57 -12.23 -20.78 24.01
C LEU A 57 -13.39 -20.27 23.14
N PRO A 58 -13.15 -19.26 22.29
CA PRO A 58 -14.10 -18.86 21.26
C PRO A 58 -14.40 -20.02 20.29
N PRO A 59 -15.62 -20.15 19.77
CA PRO A 59 -15.96 -21.20 18.83
C PRO A 59 -15.14 -21.04 17.54
N VAL A 60 -14.44 -22.11 17.14
CA VAL A 60 -13.67 -22.15 15.88
C VAL A 60 -14.64 -22.14 14.70
N LYS A 61 -14.84 -20.98 14.09
CA LYS A 61 -15.70 -20.81 12.90
C LYS A 61 -14.82 -20.73 11.65
N ARG A 62 -14.56 -21.87 10.98
CA ARG A 62 -14.12 -21.86 9.58
C ARG A 62 -15.30 -21.39 8.73
N LYS A 63 -15.40 -20.09 8.45
CA LYS A 63 -16.46 -19.55 7.59
C LYS A 63 -15.90 -19.03 6.28
N ILE A 64 -15.65 -19.95 5.35
CA ILE A 64 -15.76 -19.63 3.93
C ILE A 64 -17.26 -19.65 3.64
N ASN A 65 -17.84 -18.51 3.30
CA ASN A 65 -19.30 -18.44 3.14
C ASN A 65 -19.74 -18.97 1.76
N ILE A 66 -18.88 -18.84 0.73
CA ILE A 66 -19.17 -19.23 -0.64
C ILE A 66 -18.04 -20.09 -1.22
N LYS A 67 -18.38 -21.27 -1.74
CA LYS A 67 -17.46 -22.14 -2.50
C LYS A 67 -18.15 -22.70 -3.75
N ALA A 68 -17.36 -23.02 -4.77
CA ALA A 68 -17.82 -23.68 -5.99
C ALA A 68 -17.25 -25.09 -6.11
N ASN A 69 -17.98 -25.99 -6.79
CA ASN A 69 -17.51 -27.35 -7.08
C ASN A 69 -16.30 -27.36 -8.03
N SER A 70 -16.26 -26.38 -8.94
CA SER A 70 -15.14 -26.12 -9.84
C SER A 70 -15.01 -24.62 -10.09
N TYR A 71 -13.79 -24.20 -10.38
CA TYR A 71 -13.41 -22.82 -10.63
C TYR A 71 -12.84 -22.68 -12.04
N TYR A 72 -13.12 -21.58 -12.72
CA TYR A 72 -12.48 -21.29 -14.01
C TYR A 72 -11.22 -20.43 -13.80
N LEU A 73 -10.18 -20.74 -14.56
CA LEU A 73 -8.95 -19.94 -14.56
C LEU A 73 -9.18 -18.60 -15.29
N ASN A 74 -8.51 -17.54 -14.83
CA ASN A 74 -8.67 -16.18 -15.36
C ASN A 74 -8.11 -15.95 -16.78
N ASN A 75 -7.53 -16.99 -17.39
CA ASN A 75 -7.19 -17.00 -18.83
C ASN A 75 -8.34 -17.54 -19.70
N ARG A 76 -9.54 -17.81 -19.15
CA ARG A 76 -10.74 -18.23 -19.91
C ARG A 76 -11.72 -17.08 -20.06
N LYS A 77 -12.44 -16.99 -21.19
CA LYS A 77 -13.46 -15.95 -21.39
C LYS A 77 -14.64 -16.07 -20.42
N ILE A 78 -15.02 -17.30 -20.03
CA ILE A 78 -16.11 -17.58 -19.09
C ILE A 78 -15.84 -17.06 -17.66
N PHE A 79 -14.59 -16.75 -17.33
CA PHE A 79 -14.17 -16.37 -15.98
C PHE A 79 -15.00 -15.24 -15.38
N THR A 80 -15.25 -14.15 -16.13
CA THR A 80 -16.00 -12.99 -15.62
C THR A 80 -17.44 -13.37 -15.25
N ASN A 81 -18.10 -14.14 -16.11
CA ASN A 81 -19.48 -14.54 -15.91
C ASN A 81 -19.59 -15.48 -14.71
N PHE A 82 -18.63 -16.39 -14.55
CA PHE A 82 -18.52 -17.26 -13.39
C PHE A 82 -18.34 -16.48 -12.08
N ILE A 83 -17.37 -15.56 -12.01
CA ILE A 83 -17.09 -14.77 -10.80
C ILE A 83 -18.28 -13.90 -10.41
N ASN A 84 -18.90 -13.22 -11.39
CA ASN A 84 -20.10 -12.40 -11.15
C ASN A 84 -21.26 -13.24 -10.59
N SER A 85 -21.44 -14.46 -11.11
CA SER A 85 -22.48 -15.38 -10.62
C SER A 85 -22.17 -15.90 -9.23
N LEU A 86 -20.91 -16.24 -8.95
CA LEU A 86 -20.47 -16.80 -7.67
C LEU A 86 -20.69 -15.83 -6.51
N PHE A 87 -20.42 -14.53 -6.71
CA PHE A 87 -20.50 -13.52 -5.67
C PHE A 87 -21.78 -12.67 -5.71
N LEU A 88 -22.72 -12.97 -6.61
CA LEU A 88 -24.03 -12.31 -6.67
C LEU A 88 -24.76 -12.24 -5.31
N PRO A 89 -24.73 -13.27 -4.42
CA PRO A 89 -25.38 -13.20 -3.12
C PRO A 89 -24.88 -12.05 -2.21
N TYR A 90 -23.66 -11.55 -2.42
CA TYR A 90 -23.14 -10.41 -1.68
C TYR A 90 -23.73 -9.07 -2.11
N LYS A 91 -24.22 -8.95 -3.34
CA LYS A 91 -24.90 -7.75 -3.83
C LYS A 91 -26.22 -7.48 -3.09
N THR A 92 -26.91 -8.54 -2.69
CA THR A 92 -28.22 -8.49 -2.02
C THR A 92 -28.13 -8.45 -0.49
N LYS A 93 -26.93 -8.60 0.08
CA LYS A 93 -26.72 -8.69 1.53
C LYS A 93 -26.81 -7.30 2.19
N LYS A 94 -27.79 -7.10 3.08
CA LYS A 94 -27.88 -5.88 3.90
C LYS A 94 -26.80 -5.88 4.99
N GLU A 95 -26.10 -4.76 5.16
CA GLU A 95 -25.16 -4.58 6.28
C GLU A 95 -25.92 -4.47 7.61
N ASN A 96 -25.66 -5.39 8.55
CA ASN A 96 -26.25 -5.32 9.89
C ASN A 96 -25.58 -4.24 10.74
N LYS A 97 -26.38 -3.25 11.19
CA LYS A 97 -25.93 -2.08 11.99
C LYS A 97 -25.70 -2.36 13.49
N SER A 98 -25.81 -3.61 13.96
CA SER A 98 -25.69 -3.92 15.39
C SER A 98 -24.23 -3.98 15.84
N GLY A 99 -23.74 -2.91 16.48
CA GLY A 99 -22.36 -2.74 16.95
C GLY A 99 -21.87 -3.65 18.10
N LYS A 100 -22.45 -4.84 18.30
CA LYS A 100 -22.06 -5.77 19.38
C LYS A 100 -21.06 -6.85 18.95
N GLU A 101 -20.92 -7.16 17.65
CA GLU A 101 -19.92 -8.10 17.14
C GLU A 101 -19.12 -7.49 15.99
N VAL A 102 -17.79 -7.50 16.09
CA VAL A 102 -16.88 -7.14 14.98
C VAL A 102 -16.98 -8.23 13.91
N LYS A 103 -17.85 -8.02 12.92
CA LYS A 103 -17.97 -8.85 11.71
C LYS A 103 -17.30 -8.13 10.52
N LEU A 104 -16.75 -8.93 9.61
CA LEU A 104 -16.23 -8.41 8.34
C LEU A 104 -17.37 -7.77 7.53
N PHE A 105 -17.06 -6.67 6.86
CA PHE A 105 -17.96 -6.04 5.89
C PHE A 105 -18.07 -6.87 4.61
N THR A 106 -19.11 -6.63 3.81
CA THR A 106 -19.38 -7.38 2.56
C THR A 106 -18.17 -7.42 1.62
N HIS A 107 -17.51 -6.27 1.38
CA HIS A 107 -16.32 -6.20 0.52
C HIS A 107 -15.12 -6.98 1.09
N GLN A 108 -15.03 -7.10 2.42
CA GLN A 108 -14.00 -7.90 3.09
C GLN A 108 -14.30 -9.40 3.02
N GLU A 109 -15.58 -9.78 3.06
CA GLU A 109 -16.00 -11.18 2.89
C GLU A 109 -15.76 -11.68 1.46
N ILE A 110 -16.00 -10.84 0.44
CA ILE A 110 -15.74 -11.18 -0.97
C ILE A 110 -14.27 -11.54 -1.19
N ILE A 111 -13.33 -10.73 -0.71
CA ILE A 111 -11.89 -11.00 -0.90
C ILE A 111 -11.42 -12.24 -0.13
N ARG A 112 -11.97 -12.49 1.07
CA ARG A 112 -11.72 -13.71 1.85
C ARG A 112 -12.20 -14.95 1.09
N ASP A 113 -13.39 -14.87 0.52
CA ASP A 113 -13.98 -16.00 -0.22
C ASP A 113 -13.36 -16.16 -1.61
N TYR A 114 -12.75 -15.12 -2.17
CA TYR A 114 -12.01 -15.20 -3.44
C TYR A 114 -10.63 -15.85 -3.27
N ILE A 115 -9.85 -15.44 -2.26
CA ILE A 115 -8.55 -16.05 -1.92
C ILE A 115 -8.75 -17.04 -0.76
N ASN A 116 -9.06 -18.27 -1.13
CA ASN A 116 -9.23 -19.38 -0.18
C ASN A 116 -8.54 -20.66 -0.67
N LEU A 117 -8.54 -21.70 0.17
CA LEU A 117 -7.89 -22.99 -0.09
C LEU A 117 -8.40 -23.69 -1.35
N TYR A 118 -9.70 -23.56 -1.65
CA TYR A 118 -10.39 -24.21 -2.77
C TYR A 118 -10.30 -23.43 -4.09
N SER A 119 -9.85 -22.18 -4.06
CA SER A 119 -9.73 -21.33 -5.24
C SER A 119 -8.36 -21.51 -5.95
N PRO A 120 -8.29 -21.52 -7.29
CA PRO A 120 -7.01 -21.63 -8.01
C PRO A 120 -6.26 -20.30 -8.14
N TYR A 121 -6.78 -19.21 -7.56
CA TYR A 121 -6.28 -17.85 -7.80
C TYR A 121 -5.07 -17.52 -6.93
N ARG A 122 -3.92 -17.29 -7.59
CA ARG A 122 -2.64 -17.12 -6.92
C ARG A 122 -2.55 -15.83 -6.10
N GLY A 123 -3.06 -14.70 -6.61
CA GLY A 123 -2.93 -13.45 -5.89
C GLY A 123 -3.97 -12.40 -6.22
N LEU A 124 -4.09 -11.41 -5.33
CA LEU A 124 -5.07 -10.35 -5.38
C LEU A 124 -4.48 -9.02 -4.89
N LEU A 125 -4.68 -7.97 -5.68
CA LEU A 125 -4.52 -6.58 -5.27
C LEU A 125 -5.80 -6.12 -4.58
N ILE A 126 -5.72 -5.81 -3.29
CA ILE A 126 -6.77 -5.15 -2.53
C ILE A 126 -6.58 -3.65 -2.72
N TYR A 127 -7.13 -3.13 -3.82
CA TYR A 127 -7.13 -1.71 -4.14
C TYR A 127 -8.35 -1.04 -3.49
N HIS A 128 -8.34 -0.92 -2.16
CA HIS A 128 -9.44 -0.26 -1.45
C HIS A 128 -9.05 1.12 -0.90
N GLY A 129 -10.03 2.02 -0.83
CA GLY A 129 -9.86 3.38 -0.33
C GLY A 129 -9.33 3.45 1.11
N LEU A 130 -8.84 4.61 1.53
CA LEU A 130 -8.42 4.82 2.91
C LEU A 130 -9.61 4.65 3.87
N GLY A 131 -9.39 4.01 5.02
CA GLY A 131 -10.45 3.74 6.01
C GLY A 131 -11.45 2.62 5.66
N SER A 132 -11.36 2.00 4.48
CA SER A 132 -12.21 0.88 4.06
C SER A 132 -11.97 -0.44 4.82
N GLY A 133 -10.95 -0.51 5.68
CA GLY A 133 -10.59 -1.72 6.42
C GLY A 133 -9.81 -2.77 5.59
N LYS A 134 -8.90 -2.32 4.71
CA LYS A 134 -7.97 -3.17 3.94
C LYS A 134 -7.28 -4.23 4.79
N SER A 135 -6.65 -3.81 5.89
CA SER A 135 -5.89 -4.68 6.77
C SER A 135 -6.79 -5.75 7.41
N CYS A 136 -8.01 -5.40 7.84
CA CYS A 136 -8.96 -6.41 8.30
C CYS A 136 -9.42 -7.38 7.20
N GLY A 137 -9.50 -6.91 5.95
CA GLY A 137 -9.73 -7.77 4.79
C GLY A 137 -8.62 -8.80 4.57
N SER A 138 -7.34 -8.38 4.58
CA SER A 138 -6.22 -9.32 4.48
C SER A 138 -6.07 -10.23 5.68
N ILE A 139 -6.36 -9.73 6.89
CA ILE A 139 -6.44 -10.55 8.09
C ILE A 139 -7.52 -11.63 7.89
N GLY A 140 -8.70 -11.29 7.36
CA GLY A 140 -9.73 -12.27 7.02
C GLY A 140 -9.22 -13.40 6.11
N ILE A 141 -8.45 -13.06 5.06
CA ILE A 141 -7.78 -14.04 4.19
C ILE A 141 -6.76 -14.88 4.97
N ALA A 142 -5.91 -14.24 5.77
CA ALA A 142 -4.89 -14.90 6.57
C ALA A 142 -5.49 -15.90 7.55
N GLU A 143 -6.52 -15.48 8.29
CA GLU A 143 -7.25 -16.30 9.26
C GLU A 143 -7.94 -17.51 8.59
N GLY A 144 -8.38 -17.36 7.34
CA GLY A 144 -8.93 -18.45 6.54
C GLY A 144 -7.89 -19.49 6.08
N LEU A 145 -6.59 -19.15 6.09
CA LEU A 145 -5.51 -19.98 5.56
C LEU A 145 -4.44 -20.38 6.61
N LYS A 146 -4.41 -19.74 7.78
CA LYS A 146 -3.34 -19.85 8.79
C LYS A 146 -3.11 -21.25 9.36
N ASN A 147 -4.11 -22.14 9.27
CA ASN A 147 -3.99 -23.51 9.75
C ASN A 147 -3.42 -24.45 8.67
N ASP A 148 -3.51 -24.05 7.40
CA ASP A 148 -3.13 -24.85 6.25
C ASP A 148 -1.79 -24.35 5.65
N LYS A 149 -1.45 -23.07 5.85
CA LYS A 149 -0.21 -22.42 5.36
C LYS A 149 0.33 -21.43 6.38
N GLN A 150 1.65 -21.31 6.46
CA GLN A 150 2.30 -20.27 7.25
C GLN A 150 2.09 -18.89 6.61
N ILE A 151 1.76 -17.89 7.43
CA ILE A 151 1.45 -16.54 6.98
C ILE A 151 2.67 -15.62 7.16
N TYR A 152 3.14 -15.06 6.06
CA TYR A 152 4.18 -14.04 5.99
C TYR A 152 3.52 -12.67 5.81
N ILE A 153 3.75 -11.76 6.75
CA ILE A 153 3.26 -10.38 6.69
C ILE A 153 4.47 -9.46 6.48
N MET A 154 4.50 -8.76 5.36
CA MET A 154 5.54 -7.81 5.02
C MET A 154 4.99 -6.39 5.12
N THR A 155 5.61 -5.54 5.94
CA THR A 155 5.20 -4.13 6.13
C THR A 155 6.42 -3.21 6.09
N PRO A 156 6.25 -1.90 5.89
CA PRO A 156 7.22 -0.93 6.38
C PRO A 156 7.46 -1.13 7.88
N ALA A 157 8.66 -0.80 8.35
CA ALA A 157 8.99 -0.82 9.78
C ALA A 157 7.98 -0.02 10.61
N SER A 158 7.58 1.17 10.15
CA SER A 158 6.65 2.09 10.81
C SER A 158 5.22 1.55 10.95
N LEU A 159 4.80 0.60 10.09
CA LEU A 159 3.41 0.11 10.07
C LEU A 159 3.23 -1.25 10.73
N GLN A 160 4.32 -1.94 11.09
CA GLN A 160 4.25 -3.29 11.64
C GLN A 160 3.35 -3.36 12.88
N MET A 161 3.53 -2.41 13.81
CA MET A 161 2.74 -2.36 15.04
C MET A 161 1.27 -2.02 14.78
N ASN A 162 0.96 -1.22 13.75
CA ASN A 162 -0.40 -0.94 13.36
C ASN A 162 -1.10 -2.20 12.83
N TYR A 163 -0.41 -3.01 12.02
CA TYR A 163 -0.96 -4.29 11.56
C TYR A 163 -1.22 -5.27 12.72
N VAL A 164 -0.30 -5.33 13.70
CA VAL A 164 -0.48 -6.13 14.92
C VAL A 164 -1.70 -5.66 15.73
N LYS A 165 -1.91 -4.34 15.86
CA LYS A 165 -3.11 -3.77 16.52
C LYS A 165 -4.39 -4.18 15.79
N GLU A 166 -4.41 -4.15 14.46
CA GLU A 166 -5.58 -4.60 13.68
C GLU A 166 -5.83 -6.11 13.83
N LEU A 167 -4.78 -6.94 13.91
CA LEU A 167 -4.91 -8.38 14.23
C LEU A 167 -5.62 -8.61 15.57
N LYS A 168 -5.29 -7.83 16.60
CA LYS A 168 -5.97 -7.89 17.91
C LYS A 168 -7.44 -7.46 17.85
N LYS A 169 -7.84 -6.72 16.82
CA LYS A 169 -9.20 -6.19 16.67
C LYS A 169 -10.09 -7.08 15.80
N CYS A 170 -9.63 -7.44 14.61
CA CYS A 170 -10.42 -8.17 13.60
C CYS A 170 -9.88 -9.55 13.23
N GLY A 171 -8.75 -9.98 13.81
CA GLY A 171 -8.25 -11.35 13.69
C GLY A 171 -9.00 -12.35 14.57
N ASP A 172 -8.35 -13.49 14.82
CA ASP A 172 -8.87 -14.55 15.69
C ASP A 172 -9.37 -13.95 17.01
N PRO A 173 -10.61 -14.28 17.46
CA PRO A 173 -11.12 -13.82 18.72
C PRO A 173 -10.18 -14.07 19.91
N ILE A 174 -9.31 -15.08 19.89
CA ILE A 174 -8.33 -15.33 20.97
C ILE A 174 -7.30 -14.19 21.15
N TYR A 175 -7.16 -13.29 20.18
CA TYR A 175 -6.24 -12.14 20.26
C TYR A 175 -6.90 -10.86 20.77
N ARG A 176 -8.22 -10.87 21.03
CA ARG A 176 -8.97 -9.67 21.39
C ARG A 176 -8.76 -9.31 22.86
N THR A 177 -8.32 -8.09 23.11
CA THR A 177 -8.13 -7.59 24.48
C THR A 177 -9.46 -7.41 25.22
N ASN A 178 -10.53 -6.97 24.53
CA ASN A 178 -11.87 -6.77 25.10
C ASN A 178 -12.62 -8.11 25.33
N GLN A 179 -12.02 -8.98 26.13
CA GLN A 179 -12.56 -10.26 26.60
C GLN A 179 -12.31 -10.41 28.10
N TYR A 180 -12.78 -11.50 28.70
CA TYR A 180 -12.40 -11.86 30.06
C TYR A 180 -11.08 -12.63 30.02
N TRP A 181 -10.11 -12.16 30.80
CA TRP A 181 -8.77 -12.71 30.91
C TRP A 181 -8.47 -13.09 32.35
N GLU A 182 -7.95 -14.29 32.55
CA GLU A 182 -7.44 -14.76 33.83
C GLU A 182 -6.02 -15.30 33.67
N PHE A 183 -5.17 -15.07 34.67
CA PHE A 183 -3.82 -15.63 34.66
C PHE A 183 -3.85 -17.02 35.30
N VAL A 184 -3.51 -18.04 34.52
CA VAL A 184 -3.48 -19.43 34.97
C VAL A 184 -2.05 -19.76 35.39
N GLU A 185 -1.82 -19.83 36.69
CA GLU A 185 -0.54 -20.27 37.25
C GLU A 185 -0.32 -21.77 37.01
N THR A 186 0.84 -22.17 36.47
CA THR A 186 1.11 -23.59 36.24
C THR A 186 1.57 -24.31 37.49
N LYS A 187 2.19 -23.59 38.44
CA LYS A 187 2.81 -24.14 39.66
C LYS A 187 3.76 -25.33 39.37
N GLY A 188 4.35 -25.37 38.18
CA GLY A 188 5.24 -26.45 37.73
C GLY A 188 4.54 -27.72 37.22
N ASN A 189 3.22 -27.71 37.04
CA ASN A 189 2.49 -28.83 36.44
C ASN A 189 2.82 -28.96 34.94
N ALA A 190 3.55 -30.01 34.58
CA ALA A 190 4.00 -30.25 33.20
C ALA A 190 2.86 -30.49 32.20
N GLU A 191 1.76 -31.14 32.62
CA GLU A 191 0.61 -31.39 31.76
C GLU A 191 -0.14 -30.09 31.44
N LEU A 192 -0.28 -29.21 32.44
CA LEU A 192 -0.88 -27.89 32.26
C LEU A 192 0.02 -26.97 31.41
N GLU A 193 1.35 -27.02 31.60
CA GLU A 193 2.31 -26.31 30.74
C GLU A 193 2.21 -26.75 29.27
N GLU A 194 2.16 -28.05 29.02
CA GLU A 194 2.02 -28.62 27.67
C GLU A 194 0.68 -28.26 27.03
N THR A 195 -0.38 -28.24 27.85
CA THR A 195 -1.71 -27.83 27.43
C THR A 195 -1.75 -26.37 27.03
N LEU A 196 -1.23 -25.46 27.87
CA LEU A 196 -1.13 -24.04 27.56
C LEU A 196 -0.24 -23.79 26.33
N HIS A 197 0.85 -24.55 26.18
CA HIS A 197 1.73 -24.49 25.02
C HIS A 197 0.97 -24.79 23.72
N LYS A 198 0.21 -25.88 23.68
CA LYS A 198 -0.57 -26.31 22.51
C LYS A 198 -1.71 -25.36 22.19
N VAL A 199 -2.46 -24.92 23.20
CA VAL A 199 -3.68 -24.11 23.02
C VAL A 199 -3.35 -22.67 22.63
N LEU A 200 -2.42 -22.03 23.36
CA LEU A 200 -2.07 -20.63 23.13
C LEU A 200 -1.02 -20.48 22.03
N GLY A 201 -0.30 -21.55 21.71
CA GLY A 201 0.79 -21.48 20.75
C GLY A 201 1.92 -20.57 21.24
N ILE A 202 2.31 -20.68 22.51
CA ILE A 202 3.48 -19.97 23.10
C ILE A 202 4.50 -20.99 23.57
N SER A 203 5.80 -20.68 23.57
CA SER A 203 6.84 -21.66 23.91
C SER A 203 6.74 -22.14 25.37
N LEU A 204 7.08 -23.40 25.63
CA LEU A 204 7.20 -23.92 27.00
C LEU A 204 8.18 -23.10 27.84
N LYS A 205 9.27 -22.61 27.22
CA LYS A 205 10.24 -21.72 27.87
C LYS A 205 9.59 -20.42 28.34
N TYR A 206 8.68 -19.84 27.55
CA TYR A 206 7.94 -18.63 27.93
C TYR A 206 7.02 -18.91 29.12
N ILE A 207 6.21 -19.97 29.05
CA ILE A 207 5.26 -20.35 30.12
C ILE A 207 5.99 -20.58 31.45
N ARG A 208 7.09 -21.36 31.42
CA ARG A 208 7.91 -21.63 32.60
C ARG A 208 8.54 -20.36 33.17
N LYS A 209 9.01 -19.45 32.31
CA LYS A 209 9.57 -18.15 32.74
C LYS A 209 8.53 -17.26 33.42
N GLN A 210 7.29 -17.27 32.94
CA GLN A 210 6.19 -16.50 33.53
C GLN A 210 5.47 -17.24 34.67
N LYS A 211 5.81 -18.52 34.93
CA LYS A 211 5.13 -19.42 35.89
C LYS A 211 3.62 -19.62 35.61
N GLY A 212 3.19 -19.41 34.38
CA GLY A 212 1.78 -19.37 34.00
C GLY A 212 1.55 -18.74 32.64
N ALA A 213 0.27 -18.62 32.26
CA ALA A 213 -0.15 -17.88 31.07
C ALA A 213 -1.57 -17.31 31.25
N TRP A 214 -1.85 -16.18 30.60
CA TRP A 214 -3.19 -15.62 30.47
C TRP A 214 -4.07 -16.51 29.58
N MET A 215 -5.29 -16.77 30.04
CA MET A 215 -6.28 -17.56 29.32
C MET A 215 -7.58 -16.78 29.20
N VAL A 216 -8.21 -16.86 28.03
CA VAL A 216 -9.52 -16.28 27.78
C VAL A 216 -10.62 -17.15 28.40
N ASN A 217 -11.67 -16.52 28.91
CA ASN A 217 -12.94 -17.20 29.23
C ASN A 217 -14.11 -16.47 28.55
N VAL A 218 -14.61 -17.00 27.45
CA VAL A 218 -15.72 -16.36 26.69
C VAL A 218 -17.08 -16.42 27.39
N LYS A 219 -17.22 -17.18 28.49
CA LYS A 219 -18.47 -17.22 29.28
C LYS A 219 -18.66 -15.97 30.12
N GLU A 220 -17.58 -15.27 30.44
CA GLU A 220 -17.58 -14.11 31.32
C GLU A 220 -17.60 -12.79 30.56
N LYS A 221 -18.06 -11.72 31.22
CA LYS A 221 -18.00 -10.35 30.67
C LYS A 221 -16.57 -9.84 30.65
N SER A 222 -16.20 -8.98 29.69
CA SER A 222 -14.83 -8.48 29.62
C SER A 222 -14.38 -7.78 30.92
N ASN A 223 -13.19 -8.14 31.39
CA ASN A 223 -12.54 -7.56 32.57
C ASN A 223 -11.30 -6.72 32.22
N TYR A 224 -11.01 -6.48 30.94
CA TYR A 224 -9.76 -5.84 30.52
C TYR A 224 -9.53 -4.49 31.19
N ASN A 225 -10.57 -3.65 31.27
CA ASN A 225 -10.52 -2.33 31.91
C ASN A 225 -10.40 -2.41 33.44
N LEU A 226 -10.62 -3.57 34.05
CA LEU A 226 -10.48 -3.82 35.49
C LEU A 226 -9.08 -4.32 35.83
N LEU A 227 -8.29 -4.75 34.84
CA LEU A 227 -6.90 -5.17 35.05
C LEU A 227 -6.02 -3.94 35.35
N SER A 228 -5.07 -4.10 36.27
CA SER A 228 -4.02 -3.10 36.51
C SER A 228 -3.17 -2.86 35.26
N GLU A 229 -2.51 -1.69 35.15
CA GLU A 229 -1.62 -1.39 34.01
C GLU A 229 -0.51 -2.44 33.82
N VAL A 230 0.02 -2.99 34.92
CA VAL A 230 1.04 -4.05 34.89
C VAL A 230 0.47 -5.34 34.30
N GLN A 231 -0.75 -5.71 34.68
CA GLN A 231 -1.43 -6.88 34.14
C GLN A 231 -1.80 -6.70 32.66
N GLN A 232 -2.30 -5.52 32.28
CA GLN A 232 -2.60 -5.20 30.88
C GLN A 232 -1.34 -5.30 30.01
N LYS A 233 -0.20 -4.77 30.48
CA LYS A 233 1.10 -4.90 29.79
C LYS A 233 1.56 -6.36 29.70
N SER A 234 1.37 -7.14 30.76
CA SER A 234 1.69 -8.59 30.76
C SER A 234 0.84 -9.37 29.76
N LEU A 235 -0.47 -9.13 29.76
CA LEU A 235 -1.41 -9.72 28.81
C LEU A 235 -1.06 -9.33 27.37
N ASP A 236 -0.83 -8.05 27.10
CA ASP A 236 -0.47 -7.56 25.76
C ASP A 236 0.80 -8.24 25.23
N LYS A 237 1.80 -8.38 26.10
CA LYS A 237 3.05 -9.09 25.78
C LYS A 237 2.79 -10.55 25.42
N GLN A 238 1.93 -11.25 26.15
CA GLN A 238 1.59 -12.64 25.82
C GLN A 238 0.85 -12.74 24.49
N ILE A 239 -0.15 -11.89 24.25
CA ILE A 239 -0.90 -11.88 22.98
C ILE A 239 0.06 -11.63 21.80
N ASN A 240 1.03 -10.72 21.96
CA ASN A 240 2.06 -10.47 20.94
C ASN A 240 2.88 -11.73 20.64
N GLU A 241 3.28 -12.50 21.65
CA GLU A 241 3.99 -13.78 21.46
C GLU A 241 3.12 -14.82 20.71
N MET A 242 1.84 -14.92 21.06
CA MET A 242 0.88 -15.81 20.39
C MET A 242 0.73 -15.45 18.91
N ILE A 243 0.69 -14.16 18.58
CA ILE A 243 0.61 -13.65 17.22
C ILE A 243 1.91 -13.97 16.47
N MET A 244 3.08 -13.65 17.04
CA MET A 244 4.38 -13.83 16.38
C MET A 244 4.72 -15.29 16.05
N LYS A 245 4.14 -16.27 16.76
CA LYS A 245 4.30 -17.69 16.40
C LYS A 245 3.48 -18.07 15.17
N LYS A 246 2.25 -17.54 15.03
CA LYS A 246 1.38 -17.87 13.88
C LYS A 246 1.67 -17.02 12.65
N TYR A 247 2.07 -15.77 12.84
CA TYR A 247 2.34 -14.80 11.80
C TYR A 247 3.81 -14.40 11.82
N ARG A 248 4.53 -14.64 10.73
CA ARG A 248 5.92 -14.21 10.59
C ARG A 248 5.96 -12.83 9.94
N PHE A 249 6.44 -11.84 10.69
CA PHE A 249 6.53 -10.47 10.19
C PHE A 249 7.90 -10.16 9.61
N PHE A 250 7.91 -9.41 8.52
CA PHE A 250 9.11 -8.94 7.85
C PHE A 250 9.02 -7.45 7.56
N ARG A 251 10.04 -6.71 7.99
CA ARG A 251 10.20 -5.30 7.62
C ARG A 251 10.94 -5.23 6.29
N TYR A 252 10.23 -5.09 5.18
CA TYR A 252 10.90 -5.16 3.87
C TYR A 252 11.87 -3.99 3.61
N ASN A 253 11.74 -2.90 4.36
CA ASN A 253 12.68 -1.79 4.34
C ASN A 253 13.90 -1.97 5.26
N GLY A 254 13.79 -2.85 6.27
CA GLY A 254 14.86 -3.15 7.23
C GLY A 254 15.46 -4.55 7.09
N MET A 255 15.06 -5.34 6.10
CA MET A 255 15.59 -6.67 5.86
C MET A 255 17.01 -6.58 5.27
N ARG A 256 17.86 -7.52 5.68
CA ARG A 256 19.26 -7.65 5.24
C ARG A 256 19.45 -8.98 4.49
N LEU A 257 20.54 -9.09 3.72
CA LEU A 257 20.84 -10.29 2.94
C LEU A 257 21.11 -11.55 3.78
N ASP A 258 21.69 -11.41 4.96
CA ASP A 258 21.91 -12.49 5.93
C ASP A 258 20.60 -13.08 6.47
N HIS A 259 19.61 -12.23 6.77
CA HIS A 259 18.26 -12.67 7.11
C HIS A 259 17.62 -13.45 5.98
N LEU A 260 17.79 -13.02 4.72
CA LEU A 260 17.29 -13.76 3.56
C LEU A 260 18.01 -15.10 3.40
N ALA A 261 19.33 -15.16 3.56
CA ALA A 261 20.09 -16.41 3.49
C ALA A 261 19.63 -17.43 4.53
N LYS A 262 19.27 -16.98 5.74
CA LYS A 262 18.67 -17.84 6.76
C LYS A 262 17.30 -18.38 6.33
N LEU A 263 16.47 -17.54 5.70
CA LEU A 263 15.18 -18.00 5.15
C LEU A 263 15.37 -19.00 4.01
N GLU A 264 16.37 -18.80 3.16
CA GLU A 264 16.73 -19.72 2.07
C GLU A 264 17.13 -21.09 2.63
N GLN A 265 17.93 -21.12 3.70
CA GLN A 265 18.31 -22.36 4.38
C GLN A 265 17.10 -23.06 5.01
N GLU A 266 16.26 -22.33 5.76
CA GLU A 266 15.04 -22.88 6.37
C GLU A 266 14.10 -23.49 5.31
N ALA A 267 14.00 -22.86 4.13
CA ALA A 267 13.18 -23.32 3.02
C ALA A 267 13.74 -24.58 2.36
N GLU A 268 15.07 -24.64 2.16
CA GLU A 268 15.75 -25.82 1.63
C GLU A 268 15.55 -27.04 2.56
N GLU A 269 15.61 -26.83 3.88
CA GLU A 269 15.35 -27.86 4.89
C GLU A 269 13.87 -28.29 4.93
N GLU A 270 12.92 -27.38 4.69
CA GLU A 270 11.47 -27.66 4.74
C GLU A 270 10.96 -28.39 3.49
N HIS A 271 11.46 -28.03 2.30
CA HIS A 271 10.88 -28.48 1.03
C HIS A 271 11.87 -28.57 -0.14
N GLU A 272 13.18 -28.75 0.11
CA GLU A 272 14.21 -29.04 -0.91
C GLU A 272 14.32 -27.96 -2.02
N ARG A 273 13.90 -26.73 -1.69
CA ARG A 273 14.03 -25.55 -2.54
C ARG A 273 14.36 -24.35 -1.67
N SER A 274 15.39 -23.61 -2.05
CA SER A 274 15.81 -22.41 -1.34
C SER A 274 14.83 -21.23 -1.41
N ASN A 275 13.69 -21.35 -2.09
CA ASN A 275 12.72 -20.25 -2.21
C ASN A 275 11.85 -20.15 -0.94
N PRO A 276 11.99 -19.10 -0.12
CA PRO A 276 11.33 -19.01 1.18
C PRO A 276 9.83 -18.72 1.11
N PHE A 277 9.28 -18.47 -0.08
CA PHE A 277 7.86 -18.20 -0.29
C PHE A 277 7.08 -19.41 -0.81
N ASP A 278 7.75 -20.54 -1.08
CA ASP A 278 7.09 -21.79 -1.47
C ASP A 278 6.13 -22.24 -0.36
N HIS A 279 4.92 -22.63 -0.76
CA HIS A 279 3.84 -23.06 0.13
C HIS A 279 3.34 -22.02 1.16
N LYS A 280 3.77 -20.75 1.08
CA LYS A 280 3.38 -19.69 2.02
C LYS A 280 2.20 -18.82 1.53
N VAL A 281 1.60 -18.08 2.46
CA VAL A 281 0.73 -16.93 2.15
C VAL A 281 1.51 -15.67 2.45
N VAL A 282 1.69 -14.81 1.45
CA VAL A 282 2.45 -13.55 1.55
C VAL A 282 1.48 -12.39 1.46
N ILE A 283 1.39 -11.61 2.52
CA ILE A 283 0.60 -10.37 2.58
C ILE A 283 1.60 -9.22 2.65
N ILE A 284 1.53 -8.30 1.69
CA ILE A 284 2.38 -7.10 1.68
C ILE A 284 1.48 -5.87 1.87
N ASP A 285 1.66 -5.21 3.01
CA ASP A 285 1.03 -3.92 3.28
C ASP A 285 1.86 -2.78 2.67
N GLU A 286 1.18 -1.73 2.22
CA GLU A 286 1.73 -0.66 1.38
C GLU A 286 2.62 -1.18 0.23
N ALA A 287 2.08 -2.15 -0.53
CA ALA A 287 2.81 -2.85 -1.58
C ALA A 287 3.45 -1.92 -2.63
N HIS A 288 2.89 -0.72 -2.84
CA HIS A 288 3.44 0.28 -3.75
C HIS A 288 4.87 0.71 -3.38
N ASN A 289 5.18 0.82 -2.08
CA ASN A 289 6.51 1.15 -1.58
C ASN A 289 7.51 0.00 -1.81
N PHE A 290 7.05 -1.25 -1.63
CA PHE A 290 7.85 -2.43 -1.96
C PHE A 290 8.17 -2.52 -3.46
N ILE A 291 7.19 -2.22 -4.32
CA ILE A 291 7.37 -2.23 -5.78
C ILE A 291 8.33 -1.13 -6.25
N SER A 292 8.23 0.08 -5.70
CA SER A 292 9.14 1.18 -6.05
C SER A 292 10.61 0.84 -5.77
N ARG A 293 10.88 0.19 -4.63
CA ARG A 293 12.22 -0.36 -4.27
C ARG A 293 12.75 -1.38 -5.28
N ILE A 294 11.86 -2.14 -5.92
CA ILE A 294 12.23 -3.10 -6.97
C ILE A 294 12.55 -2.35 -8.26
N VAL A 295 11.68 -1.42 -8.68
CA VAL A 295 11.83 -0.64 -9.92
C VAL A 295 13.16 0.12 -9.96
N ASN A 296 13.50 0.76 -8.85
CA ASN A 296 14.72 1.56 -8.72
C ASN A 296 16.00 0.73 -8.89
N LYS A 297 15.99 -0.54 -8.45
CA LYS A 297 17.17 -1.43 -8.50
C LYS A 297 17.18 -2.38 -9.72
N LEU A 298 16.04 -2.60 -10.39
CA LEU A 298 15.93 -3.43 -11.60
C LEU A 298 16.83 -2.98 -12.77
N LYS A 299 17.17 -1.68 -12.83
CA LYS A 299 18.08 -1.13 -13.85
C LYS A 299 19.56 -1.47 -13.58
N SER A 300 19.92 -1.83 -12.35
CA SER A 300 21.31 -2.09 -11.96
C SER A 300 21.77 -3.46 -12.46
N LYS A 301 22.88 -3.49 -13.21
CA LYS A 301 23.52 -4.73 -13.69
C LYS A 301 24.53 -5.32 -12.68
N LYS A 302 24.85 -4.60 -11.61
CA LYS A 302 25.70 -5.13 -10.51
C LYS A 302 24.86 -6.05 -9.61
N THR A 303 25.53 -6.87 -8.80
CA THR A 303 24.99 -7.83 -7.81
C THR A 303 23.50 -7.63 -7.48
N LYS A 304 22.69 -8.68 -7.65
CA LYS A 304 21.23 -8.61 -7.44
C LYS A 304 20.92 -8.10 -6.04
N SER A 305 20.31 -6.92 -5.96
CA SER A 305 19.87 -6.34 -4.69
C SER A 305 18.84 -7.23 -3.99
N LEU A 306 18.71 -7.06 -2.67
CA LEU A 306 17.73 -7.79 -1.87
C LEU A 306 16.30 -7.67 -2.46
N SER A 307 15.87 -6.46 -2.82
CA SER A 307 14.54 -6.24 -3.41
C SER A 307 14.32 -7.02 -4.71
N VAL A 308 15.35 -7.13 -5.56
CA VAL A 308 15.27 -7.89 -6.82
C VAL A 308 15.23 -9.39 -6.56
N LYS A 309 15.99 -9.90 -5.57
CA LYS A 309 15.89 -11.31 -5.16
C LYS A 309 14.49 -11.66 -4.63
N LEU A 310 13.92 -10.81 -3.77
CA LEU A 310 12.56 -11.01 -3.26
C LEU A 310 11.52 -11.01 -4.40
N TYR A 311 11.64 -10.10 -5.37
CA TYR A 311 10.81 -10.12 -6.58
C TYR A 311 10.92 -11.45 -7.33
N GLU A 312 12.13 -11.94 -7.59
CA GLU A 312 12.35 -13.20 -8.30
C GLU A 312 11.81 -14.41 -7.53
N TYR A 313 11.98 -14.46 -6.21
CA TYR A 313 11.45 -15.54 -5.38
C TYR A 313 9.92 -15.53 -5.35
N ILE A 314 9.28 -14.38 -5.18
CA ILE A 314 7.81 -14.30 -5.26
C ILE A 314 7.32 -14.74 -6.64
N MET A 315 7.99 -14.32 -7.72
CA MET A 315 7.65 -14.71 -9.10
C MET A 315 7.75 -16.22 -9.35
N ASP A 316 8.76 -16.88 -8.76
CA ASP A 316 9.04 -18.31 -8.92
C ASP A 316 8.35 -19.21 -7.88
N ALA A 317 7.68 -18.63 -6.89
CA ALA A 317 7.15 -19.38 -5.76
C ALA A 317 6.06 -20.40 -6.17
N ILE A 318 6.19 -21.63 -5.70
CA ILE A 318 5.26 -22.74 -5.89
C ILE A 318 4.22 -22.72 -4.77
N ASP A 319 2.94 -22.92 -5.13
CA ASP A 319 1.84 -23.02 -4.14
C ASP A 319 1.76 -21.83 -3.17
N CYS A 320 2.12 -20.64 -3.67
CA CYS A 320 2.14 -19.39 -2.95
C CYS A 320 0.85 -18.60 -3.17
N ARG A 321 0.31 -17.99 -2.11
CA ARG A 321 -0.78 -17.00 -2.21
C ARG A 321 -0.24 -15.61 -1.92
N VAL A 322 -0.49 -14.64 -2.80
CA VAL A 322 0.05 -13.28 -2.64
C VAL A 322 -1.06 -12.25 -2.59
N VAL A 323 -1.10 -11.46 -1.52
CA VAL A 323 -2.10 -10.41 -1.31
C VAL A 323 -1.38 -9.08 -1.12
N PHE A 324 -1.70 -8.10 -1.97
CA PHE A 324 -1.14 -6.75 -1.88
C PHE A 324 -2.20 -5.78 -1.37
N LEU A 325 -1.85 -4.98 -0.37
CA LEU A 325 -2.67 -3.89 0.14
C LEU A 325 -2.09 -2.56 -0.33
N THR A 326 -2.92 -1.72 -0.95
CA THR A 326 -2.54 -0.35 -1.27
C THR A 326 -3.78 0.47 -1.64
N GLY A 327 -3.82 1.74 -1.19
CA GLY A 327 -4.77 2.72 -1.71
C GLY A 327 -4.28 3.43 -2.97
N THR A 328 -3.02 3.22 -3.36
CA THR A 328 -2.30 3.96 -4.40
C THR A 328 -1.32 3.01 -5.11
N PRO A 329 -1.79 2.15 -6.03
CA PRO A 329 -0.98 1.05 -6.58
C PRO A 329 0.15 1.50 -7.52
N MET A 330 0.22 2.78 -7.89
CA MET A 330 1.29 3.37 -8.70
C MET A 330 1.73 4.70 -8.08
N ILE A 331 3.03 4.85 -7.84
CA ILE A 331 3.67 6.06 -7.28
C ILE A 331 4.22 6.93 -8.39
N ASN A 332 5.16 6.38 -9.18
CA ASN A 332 6.01 7.18 -10.06
C ASN A 332 5.95 6.72 -11.51
N TYR A 333 6.27 5.45 -11.77
CA TYR A 333 6.43 4.95 -13.13
C TYR A 333 5.32 3.99 -13.56
N PRO A 334 4.81 4.09 -14.80
CA PRO A 334 3.81 3.14 -15.32
C PRO A 334 4.20 1.66 -15.21
N ASN A 335 5.49 1.32 -15.37
CA ASN A 335 5.95 -0.07 -15.29
C ASN A 335 5.93 -0.68 -13.87
N GLU A 336 5.72 0.13 -12.82
CA GLU A 336 5.42 -0.37 -11.46
C GLU A 336 4.22 -1.32 -11.48
N ILE A 337 3.19 -0.98 -12.25
CA ILE A 337 2.00 -1.81 -12.45
C ILE A 337 2.34 -3.14 -13.12
N GLY A 338 3.31 -3.15 -14.03
CA GLY A 338 3.83 -4.37 -14.64
C GLY A 338 4.43 -5.31 -13.60
N ILE A 339 5.30 -4.80 -12.73
CA ILE A 339 5.95 -5.55 -11.65
C ILE A 339 4.93 -6.04 -10.61
N LEU A 340 3.98 -5.18 -10.22
CA LEU A 340 2.90 -5.49 -9.31
C LEU A 340 2.11 -6.72 -9.78
N PHE A 341 1.54 -6.66 -10.98
CA PHE A 341 0.68 -7.72 -11.49
C PHE A 341 1.45 -8.98 -11.88
N ASN A 342 2.73 -8.83 -12.27
CA ASN A 342 3.61 -9.97 -12.46
C ASN A 342 3.75 -10.76 -11.15
N MET A 343 4.01 -10.11 -10.01
CA MET A 343 4.13 -10.81 -8.72
C MET A 343 2.84 -11.47 -8.25
N LEU A 344 1.67 -10.84 -8.49
CA LEU A 344 0.38 -11.44 -8.17
C LEU A 344 0.11 -12.69 -9.02
N ARG A 345 0.51 -12.65 -10.30
CA ARG A 345 0.31 -13.75 -11.26
C ARG A 345 1.34 -14.87 -11.14
N GLY A 346 2.58 -14.55 -10.79
CA GLY A 346 3.74 -15.45 -10.90
C GLY A 346 4.17 -15.69 -12.36
N TYR A 347 5.24 -16.47 -12.55
CA TYR A 347 5.63 -16.89 -13.89
C TYR A 347 4.59 -17.83 -14.52
N ILE A 348 4.26 -17.58 -15.79
CA ILE A 348 3.46 -18.47 -16.62
C ILE A 348 4.41 -19.42 -17.34
N ASN A 349 4.80 -20.49 -16.66
CA ASN A 349 5.72 -21.49 -17.21
C ASN A 349 5.09 -22.19 -18.41
N THR A 350 5.73 -22.03 -19.57
CA THR A 350 5.31 -22.64 -20.83
C THR A 350 6.35 -23.65 -21.29
N TYR A 351 5.92 -24.91 -21.43
CA TYR A 351 6.76 -26.03 -21.85
C TYR A 351 6.66 -26.20 -23.35
N HIS A 352 7.79 -26.03 -24.05
CA HIS A 352 7.88 -26.20 -25.49
C HIS A 352 8.52 -27.54 -25.85
N PHE A 353 7.76 -28.36 -26.58
CA PHE A 353 8.17 -29.66 -27.06
C PHE A 353 8.24 -29.65 -28.59
N LYS A 354 9.32 -30.17 -29.16
CA LYS A 354 9.34 -30.57 -30.56
C LYS A 354 8.75 -31.98 -30.64
N ILE A 355 7.65 -32.14 -31.37
CA ILE A 355 6.95 -33.43 -31.45
C ILE A 355 7.34 -34.20 -32.72
N ASP A 356 7.48 -35.51 -32.57
CA ASP A 356 7.57 -36.45 -33.69
C ASP A 356 6.24 -37.21 -33.82
N VAL A 357 5.60 -37.05 -34.98
CA VAL A 357 4.25 -37.53 -35.25
C VAL A 357 4.32 -38.83 -36.03
N LYS A 358 3.92 -39.94 -35.40
CA LYS A 358 3.95 -41.28 -36.02
C LYS A 358 2.59 -41.75 -36.52
N THR A 359 1.58 -40.89 -36.47
CA THR A 359 0.24 -41.18 -36.98
C THR A 359 0.08 -40.73 -38.43
N LYS A 360 -0.76 -41.46 -39.19
CA LYS A 360 -1.15 -41.08 -40.55
C LYS A 360 -2.23 -39.99 -40.59
N GLN A 361 -2.86 -39.69 -39.45
CA GLN A 361 -3.92 -38.68 -39.35
C GLN A 361 -3.33 -37.27 -39.30
N LYS A 362 -4.08 -36.28 -39.82
CA LYS A 362 -3.70 -34.86 -39.73
C LYS A 362 -3.72 -34.42 -38.26
N VAL A 363 -2.54 -34.08 -37.74
CA VAL A 363 -2.40 -33.57 -36.37
C VAL A 363 -2.54 -32.04 -36.37
N ASN A 364 -3.59 -31.55 -35.74
CA ASN A 364 -3.83 -30.13 -35.45
C ASN A 364 -4.00 -29.93 -33.92
N VAL A 365 -4.24 -28.69 -33.49
CA VAL A 365 -4.42 -28.37 -32.06
C VAL A 365 -5.56 -29.18 -31.44
N ASP A 366 -6.67 -29.36 -32.16
CA ASP A 366 -7.84 -30.10 -31.66
C ASP A 366 -7.56 -31.59 -31.46
N TYR A 367 -6.77 -32.20 -32.36
CA TYR A 367 -6.27 -33.57 -32.18
C TYR A 367 -5.44 -33.69 -30.90
N ILE A 368 -4.51 -32.75 -30.66
CA ILE A 368 -3.70 -32.74 -29.43
C ILE A 368 -4.58 -32.54 -28.19
N ARG A 369 -5.56 -31.64 -28.25
CA ARG A 369 -6.49 -31.40 -27.14
C ARG A 369 -7.29 -32.67 -26.81
N LYS A 370 -7.74 -33.41 -27.84
CA LYS A 370 -8.43 -34.70 -27.67
C LYS A 370 -7.50 -35.77 -27.09
N ALA A 371 -6.25 -35.84 -27.55
CA ALA A 371 -5.24 -36.77 -27.02
C ALA A 371 -4.92 -36.51 -25.54
N LEU A 372 -4.91 -35.24 -25.12
CA LEU A 372 -4.66 -34.82 -23.74
C LEU A 372 -5.93 -34.70 -22.88
N LYS A 373 -7.12 -35.05 -23.40
CA LYS A 373 -8.42 -34.84 -22.72
C LYS A 373 -8.48 -35.48 -21.33
N ASN A 374 -7.83 -36.63 -21.14
CA ASN A 374 -7.78 -37.33 -19.85
C ASN A 374 -6.66 -36.85 -18.93
N ASN A 375 -5.73 -36.02 -19.43
CA ASN A 375 -4.66 -35.46 -18.61
C ASN A 375 -5.23 -34.32 -17.77
N ARG A 376 -5.28 -34.55 -16.45
CA ARG A 376 -5.89 -33.62 -15.48
C ARG A 376 -4.97 -32.46 -15.09
N LEU A 377 -3.73 -32.44 -15.57
CA LEU A 377 -2.68 -31.51 -15.15
C LEU A 377 -2.47 -30.36 -16.16
N VAL A 378 -3.03 -30.46 -17.37
CA VAL A 378 -2.82 -29.49 -18.45
C VAL A 378 -3.89 -28.40 -18.43
N ASP A 379 -3.44 -27.15 -18.59
CA ASP A 379 -4.30 -25.98 -18.74
C ASP A 379 -4.38 -25.52 -20.20
N TYR A 380 -3.28 -24.96 -20.73
CA TYR A 380 -3.21 -24.38 -22.07
C TYR A 380 -2.52 -25.34 -23.04
N ILE A 381 -3.02 -25.38 -24.28
CA ILE A 381 -2.45 -26.17 -25.38
C ILE A 381 -2.44 -25.31 -26.65
N ASP A 382 -1.26 -25.18 -27.25
CA ASP A 382 -1.08 -24.63 -28.60
C ASP A 382 -0.12 -25.51 -29.40
N TYR A 383 -0.40 -25.70 -30.68
CA TYR A 383 0.41 -26.53 -31.57
C TYR A 383 0.56 -25.87 -32.93
N LYS A 384 1.81 -25.70 -33.36
CA LYS A 384 2.16 -25.16 -34.68
C LYS A 384 2.63 -26.30 -35.59
N PRO A 385 1.81 -26.74 -36.57
CA PRO A 385 2.16 -27.85 -37.45
C PRO A 385 3.43 -27.59 -38.28
N THR A 386 3.63 -26.33 -38.72
CA THR A 386 4.77 -25.93 -39.57
C THR A 386 6.12 -26.13 -38.87
N THR A 387 6.21 -25.83 -37.58
CA THR A 387 7.43 -25.99 -36.79
C THR A 387 7.44 -27.26 -35.93
N ARG A 388 6.34 -28.03 -35.95
CA ARG A 388 6.07 -29.18 -35.06
C ARG A 388 6.29 -28.85 -33.58
N MET A 389 5.95 -27.63 -33.18
CA MET A 389 6.17 -27.14 -31.83
C MET A 389 4.86 -27.16 -31.04
N LEU A 390 4.84 -27.95 -29.96
CA LEU A 390 3.75 -28.05 -29.00
C LEU A 390 4.10 -27.22 -27.76
N SER A 391 3.22 -26.31 -27.38
CA SER A 391 3.35 -25.46 -26.20
C SER A 391 2.26 -25.80 -25.20
N ILE A 392 2.66 -26.15 -23.98
CA ILE A 392 1.74 -26.56 -22.90
C ILE A 392 1.97 -25.70 -21.66
N THR A 393 0.91 -25.34 -20.95
CA THR A 393 0.99 -24.87 -19.57
C THR A 393 0.33 -25.87 -18.62
N ARG A 394 0.75 -25.83 -17.36
CA ARG A 394 0.26 -26.68 -16.28
C ARG A 394 -0.84 -25.96 -15.49
N ASN A 395 -1.83 -26.70 -15.01
CA ASN A 395 -2.78 -26.22 -14.00
C ASN A 395 -2.05 -25.79 -12.72
N PRO A 396 -2.60 -24.83 -11.95
CA PRO A 396 -2.02 -24.43 -10.67
C PRO A 396 -1.73 -25.63 -9.75
N PHE A 397 -0.66 -25.55 -8.97
CA PHE A 397 -0.28 -26.62 -8.04
C PHE A 397 -1.46 -26.96 -7.11
N THR A 398 -1.69 -28.25 -6.83
CA THR A 398 -2.90 -28.82 -6.16
C THR A 398 -4.23 -28.70 -6.91
N PHE A 399 -4.26 -28.19 -8.14
CA PHE A 399 -5.50 -28.11 -8.94
C PHE A 399 -5.48 -29.05 -10.14
N GLU A 400 -6.62 -29.68 -10.39
CA GLU A 400 -6.84 -30.62 -11.48
C GLU A 400 -8.04 -30.21 -12.34
N THR A 401 -7.94 -30.47 -13.65
CA THR A 401 -9.05 -30.26 -14.59
C THR A 401 -10.24 -31.15 -14.24
N LYS A 402 -11.39 -30.54 -13.96
CA LYS A 402 -12.68 -31.21 -13.84
C LYS A 402 -13.33 -31.29 -15.21
N LEU A 403 -13.96 -32.43 -15.49
CA LEU A 403 -14.76 -32.61 -16.67
C LEU A 403 -16.21 -32.81 -16.25
N ASP A 404 -17.17 -32.35 -17.06
CA ASP A 404 -18.59 -32.62 -16.87
C ASP A 404 -18.97 -34.06 -17.29
N ARG A 405 -20.28 -34.38 -17.25
CA ARG A 405 -20.82 -35.68 -17.68
C ARG A 405 -20.53 -35.98 -19.15
N SER A 406 -20.53 -34.95 -20.00
CA SER A 406 -20.18 -35.01 -21.43
C SER A 406 -18.67 -35.08 -21.69
N ARG A 407 -17.86 -35.14 -20.62
CA ARG A 407 -16.40 -35.10 -20.62
C ARG A 407 -15.82 -33.79 -21.15
N GLU A 408 -16.57 -32.70 -21.18
CA GLU A 408 -16.06 -31.38 -21.56
C GLU A 408 -15.45 -30.64 -20.37
N TYR A 409 -14.57 -29.67 -20.67
CA TYR A 409 -13.87 -28.89 -19.65
C TYR A 409 -14.86 -28.13 -18.75
N ASN A 410 -14.85 -28.44 -17.45
CA ASN A 410 -15.72 -27.83 -16.45
C ASN A 410 -14.90 -27.20 -15.31
N GLY A 411 -13.87 -26.44 -15.69
CA GLY A 411 -12.99 -25.75 -14.74
C GLY A 411 -11.97 -26.65 -14.07
N VAL A 412 -11.41 -26.18 -12.96
CA VAL A 412 -10.45 -26.88 -12.12
C VAL A 412 -10.98 -26.97 -10.69
N ALA A 413 -10.55 -28.00 -9.97
CA ALA A 413 -10.83 -28.14 -8.54
C ALA A 413 -9.59 -28.70 -7.84
N MET A 414 -9.55 -28.57 -6.52
CA MET A 414 -8.47 -29.10 -5.71
C MET A 414 -8.36 -30.63 -5.88
N GLY A 415 -7.13 -31.13 -5.99
CA GLY A 415 -6.82 -32.55 -6.19
C GLY A 415 -5.35 -32.88 -5.91
N GLU A 416 -5.11 -34.12 -5.48
CA GLU A 416 -3.81 -34.61 -5.02
C GLU A 416 -2.85 -34.98 -6.16
N LYS A 417 -3.36 -35.29 -7.37
CA LYS A 417 -2.54 -35.80 -8.48
C LYS A 417 -1.63 -34.76 -9.11
N ASN A 418 -1.90 -33.48 -8.85
CA ASN A 418 -1.07 -32.36 -9.32
C ASN A 418 0.00 -31.92 -8.30
N LYS A 419 0.19 -32.64 -7.19
CA LYS A 419 1.34 -32.47 -6.28
C LYS A 419 2.56 -33.22 -6.81
N VAL A 420 3.01 -32.85 -8.00
CA VAL A 420 4.14 -33.50 -8.68
C VAL A 420 5.21 -32.51 -9.10
N SER A 421 6.46 -32.98 -9.14
CA SER A 421 7.59 -32.17 -9.61
C SER A 421 7.45 -31.82 -11.10
N GLU A 422 8.24 -30.85 -11.57
CA GLU A 422 8.29 -30.52 -13.00
C GLU A 422 8.72 -31.73 -13.86
N LYS A 423 9.72 -32.49 -13.40
CA LYS A 423 10.20 -33.69 -14.08
C LYS A 423 9.11 -34.75 -14.19
N GLU A 424 8.36 -34.99 -13.12
CA GLU A 424 7.24 -35.92 -13.11
C GLU A 424 6.08 -35.47 -14.01
N PHE A 425 5.79 -34.16 -14.05
CA PHE A 425 4.79 -33.61 -14.96
C PHE A 425 5.16 -33.87 -16.43
N ILE A 426 6.43 -33.61 -16.82
CA ILE A 426 6.94 -33.87 -18.17
C ILE A 426 6.83 -35.38 -18.49
N LYS A 427 7.21 -36.26 -17.57
CA LYS A 427 7.08 -37.72 -17.75
C LYS A 427 5.63 -38.17 -17.98
N LYS A 428 4.68 -37.65 -17.18
CA LYS A 428 3.24 -37.94 -17.37
C LYS A 428 2.71 -37.45 -18.72
N LEU A 429 3.21 -36.32 -19.23
CA LEU A 429 2.88 -35.83 -20.57
C LEU A 429 3.41 -36.78 -21.65
N GLU A 430 4.66 -37.23 -21.53
CA GLU A 430 5.28 -38.17 -22.46
C GLU A 430 4.50 -39.47 -22.55
N GLU A 431 4.13 -40.05 -21.40
CA GLU A 431 3.31 -41.27 -21.33
C GLU A 431 1.94 -41.09 -22.00
N THR A 432 1.31 -39.93 -21.82
CA THR A 432 -0.01 -39.63 -22.40
C THR A 432 0.06 -39.43 -23.92
N LEU A 433 1.06 -38.69 -24.40
CA LEU A 433 1.25 -38.41 -25.82
C LEU A 433 1.71 -39.66 -26.59
N SER A 434 2.58 -40.48 -25.99
CA SER A 434 3.08 -41.71 -26.60
C SER A 434 1.96 -42.71 -26.88
N LYS A 435 0.98 -42.83 -25.97
CA LYS A 435 -0.25 -43.63 -26.19
C LYS A 435 -1.05 -43.19 -27.44
N ASN A 436 -0.90 -41.92 -27.84
CA ASN A 436 -1.55 -41.34 -29.01
C ASN A 436 -0.62 -41.25 -30.23
N LYS A 437 0.49 -42.01 -30.26
CA LYS A 437 1.49 -42.05 -31.34
C LYS A 437 2.20 -40.71 -31.59
N ILE A 438 2.30 -39.88 -30.56
CA ILE A 438 3.07 -38.63 -30.57
C ILE A 438 4.25 -38.81 -29.63
N LYS A 439 5.47 -38.79 -30.17
CA LYS A 439 6.69 -38.82 -29.35
C LYS A 439 7.14 -37.41 -29.03
N ILE A 440 7.54 -37.18 -27.78
CA ILE A 440 8.24 -35.97 -27.34
C ILE A 440 9.63 -36.37 -26.85
N ASN A 441 10.59 -35.46 -26.98
CA ASN A 441 11.88 -35.61 -26.30
C ASN A 441 11.78 -34.91 -24.93
N ALA A 442 11.68 -35.70 -23.86
CA ALA A 442 11.57 -35.19 -22.49
C ALA A 442 12.85 -34.50 -21.99
N ASP A 443 14.02 -34.81 -22.58
CA ASP A 443 15.31 -34.25 -22.17
C ASP A 443 15.63 -32.91 -22.87
N ALA A 444 14.93 -32.58 -23.95
CA ALA A 444 15.16 -31.37 -24.76
C ALA A 444 14.03 -30.32 -24.63
N VAL A 445 13.33 -30.29 -23.49
CA VAL A 445 12.20 -29.38 -23.25
C VAL A 445 12.71 -27.97 -22.98
N LYS A 446 12.20 -26.99 -23.74
CA LYS A 446 12.46 -25.58 -23.47
C LYS A 446 11.35 -25.00 -22.60
N VAL A 447 11.69 -24.59 -21.37
CA VAL A 447 10.77 -23.91 -20.46
C VAL A 447 10.92 -22.39 -20.59
N GLU A 448 9.85 -21.71 -20.99
CA GLU A 448 9.79 -20.24 -21.05
C GLU A 448 9.01 -19.69 -19.85
N LYS A 449 9.68 -18.88 -19.01
CA LYS A 449 9.06 -18.18 -17.88
C LYS A 449 8.43 -16.87 -18.34
N ASN A 450 7.16 -16.93 -18.74
CA ASN A 450 6.44 -15.75 -19.26
C ASN A 450 5.91 -14.85 -18.12
N LYS A 451 5.97 -13.53 -18.33
CA LYS A 451 5.40 -12.52 -17.43
C LYS A 451 3.99 -12.11 -17.88
N ALA A 452 3.17 -11.60 -16.97
CA ALA A 452 1.85 -11.06 -17.30
C ALA A 452 1.97 -9.75 -18.10
N LEU A 453 2.87 -8.86 -17.70
CA LEU A 453 3.11 -7.55 -18.30
C LEU A 453 4.62 -7.28 -18.46
N PRO A 454 5.03 -6.33 -19.33
CA PRO A 454 6.39 -5.83 -19.34
C PRO A 454 6.75 -5.19 -18.00
N ASP A 455 7.89 -5.55 -17.41
CA ASP A 455 8.39 -4.94 -16.17
C ASP A 455 9.45 -3.85 -16.40
N THR A 456 9.92 -3.68 -17.64
CA THR A 456 10.81 -2.58 -18.02
C THR A 456 10.02 -1.35 -18.43
N PHE A 457 10.50 -0.17 -18.04
CA PHE A 457 9.90 1.13 -18.40
C PHE A 457 9.68 1.28 -19.91
N ALA A 458 10.73 1.06 -20.71
CA ALA A 458 10.65 1.13 -22.17
C ALA A 458 9.67 0.10 -22.77
N GLY A 459 9.63 -1.12 -22.22
CA GLY A 459 8.74 -2.17 -22.69
C GLY A 459 7.27 -1.88 -22.38
N PHE A 460 7.00 -1.33 -21.19
CA PHE A 460 5.65 -0.98 -20.77
C PHE A 460 5.12 0.22 -21.57
N ASN A 461 5.90 1.30 -21.66
CA ASN A 461 5.48 2.50 -22.40
C ASN A 461 5.24 2.19 -23.87
N LYS A 462 6.13 1.43 -24.51
CA LYS A 462 5.95 1.01 -25.91
C LYS A 462 4.64 0.28 -26.16
N LEU A 463 4.13 -0.44 -25.16
CA LEU A 463 2.92 -1.26 -25.32
C LEU A 463 1.66 -0.53 -24.86
N PHE A 464 1.73 0.31 -23.83
CA PHE A 464 0.55 0.84 -23.16
C PHE A 464 0.45 2.36 -23.11
N ILE A 465 1.48 3.12 -23.48
CA ILE A 465 1.48 4.58 -23.38
C ILE A 465 1.75 5.18 -24.76
N ASN A 466 0.84 6.05 -25.21
CA ASN A 466 1.05 6.82 -26.43
C ASN A 466 2.09 7.92 -26.16
N PRO A 467 3.22 7.95 -26.89
CA PRO A 467 4.26 8.96 -26.67
C PRO A 467 3.80 10.39 -27.01
N ALA A 468 2.76 10.58 -27.83
CA ALA A 468 2.33 11.90 -28.30
C ALA A 468 1.48 12.67 -27.26
N ASN A 469 0.67 11.97 -26.48
CA ASN A 469 -0.27 12.60 -25.54
C ASN A 469 -0.26 11.96 -24.14
N GLY A 470 0.52 10.89 -23.91
CA GLY A 470 0.59 10.19 -22.63
C GLY A 470 -0.62 9.29 -22.33
N ASN A 471 -1.64 9.27 -23.19
CA ASN A 471 -2.84 8.47 -22.97
C ASN A 471 -2.54 6.97 -23.11
N MET A 472 -3.36 6.17 -22.43
CA MET A 472 -3.23 4.73 -22.49
C MET A 472 -3.65 4.18 -23.87
N VAL A 473 -2.90 3.19 -24.37
CA VAL A 473 -3.23 2.39 -25.56
C VAL A 473 -3.24 0.91 -25.19
N ASN A 474 -3.83 0.05 -26.03
CA ASN A 474 -3.97 -1.38 -25.76
C ASN A 474 -4.71 -1.66 -24.43
N ASN A 475 -5.76 -0.90 -24.14
CA ASN A 475 -6.53 -0.98 -22.90
C ASN A 475 -7.20 -2.36 -22.73
N ASP A 476 -7.70 -2.96 -23.82
CA ASP A 476 -8.29 -4.31 -23.79
C ASP A 476 -7.23 -5.35 -23.47
N LEU A 477 -6.10 -5.36 -24.19
CA LEU A 477 -4.95 -6.21 -23.87
C LEU A 477 -4.53 -6.08 -22.39
N PHE A 478 -4.41 -4.85 -21.88
CA PHE A 478 -4.04 -4.62 -20.49
C PHE A 478 -5.04 -5.29 -19.53
N LYS A 479 -6.34 -5.02 -19.69
CA LYS A 479 -7.40 -5.63 -18.87
C LYS A 479 -7.39 -7.15 -18.91
N ARG A 480 -7.23 -7.75 -20.10
CA ARG A 480 -7.16 -9.22 -20.26
C ARG A 480 -6.02 -9.84 -19.46
N ARG A 481 -4.88 -9.15 -19.33
CA ARG A 481 -3.69 -9.65 -18.61
C ARG A 481 -3.83 -9.53 -17.09
N ILE A 482 -4.55 -8.51 -16.60
CA ILE A 482 -4.72 -8.25 -15.16
C ILE A 482 -6.02 -8.80 -14.56
N LEU A 483 -6.89 -9.37 -15.40
CA LEU A 483 -8.19 -9.89 -14.99
C LEU A 483 -8.07 -10.89 -13.83
N GLY A 484 -8.92 -10.74 -12.82
CA GLY A 484 -8.92 -11.62 -11.65
C GLY A 484 -7.81 -11.32 -10.63
N LEU A 485 -7.00 -10.28 -10.82
CA LEU A 485 -5.90 -9.92 -9.94
C LEU A 485 -6.19 -8.66 -9.10
N THR A 486 -7.39 -8.08 -9.17
CA THR A 486 -7.74 -6.87 -8.41
C THR A 486 -9.14 -6.97 -7.81
N SER A 487 -9.27 -6.49 -6.58
CA SER A 487 -10.53 -6.12 -5.93
C SER A 487 -10.50 -4.62 -5.66
N TYR A 488 -11.57 -3.90 -6.03
CA TYR A 488 -11.65 -2.46 -5.89
C TYR A 488 -12.88 -2.05 -5.08
N PHE A 489 -12.64 -1.19 -4.07
CA PHE A 489 -13.70 -0.65 -3.24
C PHE A 489 -13.35 0.76 -2.76
N ARG A 490 -14.14 1.77 -3.15
CA ARG A 490 -13.87 3.18 -2.84
C ARG A 490 -14.28 3.53 -1.40
N SER A 491 -15.53 3.24 -1.04
CA SER A 491 -16.15 3.31 0.31
C SER A 491 -17.67 3.03 0.13
N ALA A 492 -18.36 2.50 1.15
CA ALA A 492 -19.81 2.22 1.07
C ALA A 492 -20.70 3.42 1.41
N LYS A 493 -20.19 4.49 2.05
CA LYS A 493 -21.02 5.60 2.56
C LYS A 493 -20.28 6.93 2.49
N GLU A 494 -20.55 7.73 1.45
CA GLU A 494 -20.04 9.11 1.35
C GLU A 494 -20.50 9.98 2.53
N GLU A 495 -21.68 9.70 3.10
CA GLU A 495 -22.21 10.36 4.30
C GLU A 495 -21.30 10.31 5.54
N LEU A 496 -20.38 9.34 5.62
CA LEU A 496 -19.44 9.19 6.74
C LEU A 496 -18.10 9.91 6.51
N LEU A 497 -17.89 10.45 5.31
CA LEU A 497 -16.73 11.27 4.97
C LEU A 497 -17.06 12.76 5.22
N PRO A 498 -16.06 13.59 5.55
CA PRO A 498 -16.25 15.03 5.47
C PRO A 498 -16.51 15.46 4.02
N GLU A 499 -17.23 16.56 3.85
CA GLU A 499 -17.42 17.21 2.56
C GLU A 499 -16.06 17.65 1.99
N PHE A 500 -15.72 17.13 0.82
CA PHE A 500 -14.48 17.44 0.10
C PHE A 500 -14.63 17.13 -1.39
N ASN A 501 -14.55 18.17 -2.21
CA ASN A 501 -14.46 18.11 -3.66
C ASN A 501 -13.07 18.59 -4.10
N PRO A 502 -12.19 17.71 -4.60
CA PRO A 502 -10.83 18.06 -5.02
C PRO A 502 -10.74 19.23 -6.02
N GLU A 503 -11.74 19.43 -6.88
CA GLU A 503 -11.73 20.51 -7.88
C GLU A 503 -12.02 21.89 -7.28
N LYS A 504 -12.73 21.94 -6.14
CA LYS A 504 -13.13 23.18 -5.48
C LYS A 504 -12.35 23.47 -4.20
N ASP A 505 -12.01 22.41 -3.46
CA ASP A 505 -11.44 22.50 -2.13
C ASP A 505 -9.91 22.40 -2.10
N ILE A 506 -9.27 22.07 -3.24
CA ILE A 506 -7.81 22.23 -3.41
C ILE A 506 -7.56 23.61 -4.01
N ILE A 507 -7.10 24.52 -3.17
CA ILE A 507 -6.77 25.90 -3.51
C ILE A 507 -5.28 25.98 -3.84
N ILE A 508 -4.97 26.34 -5.07
CA ILE A 508 -3.61 26.59 -5.53
C ILE A 508 -3.28 28.07 -5.30
N ASP A 509 -2.55 28.35 -4.23
CA ASP A 509 -2.13 29.71 -3.88
C ASP A 509 -0.83 30.03 -4.62
N LYS A 510 -0.92 30.81 -5.71
CA LYS A 510 0.22 31.37 -6.43
C LYS A 510 0.74 32.62 -5.72
N ILE A 511 2.00 32.61 -5.31
CA ILE A 511 2.61 33.65 -4.48
C ILE A 511 3.86 34.18 -5.19
N PRO A 512 3.95 35.47 -5.53
CA PRO A 512 5.18 36.01 -6.13
C PRO A 512 6.37 35.98 -5.16
N MET A 513 7.56 35.63 -5.67
CA MET A 513 8.82 35.76 -4.91
C MET A 513 9.10 37.22 -4.58
N SER A 514 9.75 37.44 -3.44
CA SER A 514 10.42 38.72 -3.19
C SER A 514 11.62 38.88 -4.11
N ASN A 515 12.06 40.12 -4.36
CA ASN A 515 13.27 40.35 -5.17
C ASN A 515 14.53 39.77 -4.50
N TYR A 516 14.58 39.77 -3.16
CA TYR A 516 15.67 39.18 -2.41
C TYR A 516 15.72 37.65 -2.62
N GLN A 517 14.56 37.00 -2.50
CA GLN A 517 14.41 35.56 -2.72
C GLN A 517 14.73 35.17 -4.17
N LEU A 518 14.30 35.98 -5.14
CA LEU A 518 14.60 35.77 -6.56
C LEU A 518 16.11 35.71 -6.82
N GLY A 519 16.90 36.65 -6.28
CA GLY A 519 18.35 36.65 -6.50
C GLY A 519 19.07 35.40 -5.99
N VAL A 520 18.67 34.91 -4.81
CA VAL A 520 19.21 33.65 -4.24
C VAL A 520 18.74 32.44 -5.05
N TYR A 521 17.47 32.42 -5.45
CA TYR A 521 16.86 31.39 -6.27
C TYR A 521 17.54 31.26 -7.64
N GLU A 522 17.82 32.36 -8.33
CA GLU A 522 18.51 32.35 -9.63
C GLU A 522 19.90 31.74 -9.53
N THR A 523 20.64 32.08 -8.47
CA THR A 523 21.96 31.52 -8.22
C THR A 523 21.91 29.99 -8.08
N ALA A 524 20.91 29.46 -7.35
CA ALA A 524 20.71 28.02 -7.24
C ALA A 524 20.36 27.36 -8.58
N ARG A 525 19.41 27.94 -9.33
CA ARG A 525 19.00 27.43 -10.64
C ARG A 525 20.15 27.34 -11.62
N ASP A 526 21.04 28.34 -11.62
CA ASP A 526 22.19 28.35 -12.49
C ASP A 526 23.20 27.24 -12.19
N ILE A 527 23.38 26.90 -10.91
CA ILE A 527 24.24 25.77 -10.50
C ILE A 527 23.58 24.43 -10.88
N GLU A 528 22.30 24.24 -10.56
CA GLU A 528 21.53 23.04 -10.87
C GLU A 528 21.48 22.75 -12.38
N ARG A 529 21.34 23.80 -13.21
CA ARG A 529 21.35 23.68 -14.67
C ARG A 529 22.70 23.26 -15.22
N LYS A 530 23.79 23.89 -14.77
CA LYS A 530 25.16 23.49 -15.17
C LYS A 530 25.39 22.01 -14.89
N GLU A 531 24.87 21.49 -13.78
CA GLU A 531 24.93 20.08 -13.47
C GLU A 531 24.07 19.22 -14.42
N SER A 532 22.82 19.61 -14.65
CA SER A 532 21.91 18.91 -15.57
C SER A 532 22.49 18.79 -16.98
N ASP A 533 23.03 19.88 -17.53
CA ASP A 533 23.67 19.90 -18.85
C ASP A 533 24.88 18.97 -18.91
N ASN A 534 25.69 18.95 -17.85
CA ASN A 534 26.84 18.05 -17.73
C ASN A 534 26.42 16.58 -17.66
N ASN A 535 25.28 16.28 -17.01
CA ASN A 535 24.72 14.93 -16.93
C ASN A 535 24.11 14.49 -18.27
N ALA A 536 23.40 15.38 -18.97
CA ALA A 536 22.85 15.13 -20.30
C ALA A 536 23.96 14.85 -21.34
N LYS A 537 25.04 15.66 -21.32
CA LYS A 537 26.23 15.45 -22.18
C LYS A 537 26.89 14.09 -21.96
N ARG A 538 26.87 13.57 -20.72
CA ARG A 538 27.40 12.24 -20.37
C ARG A 538 26.47 11.09 -20.78
N LYS A 539 25.16 11.34 -20.89
CA LYS A 539 24.12 10.36 -21.28
C LYS A 539 23.91 10.24 -22.80
N LYS A 540 24.84 10.70 -23.65
CA LYS A 540 24.70 10.59 -25.12
C LYS A 540 24.30 9.16 -25.54
N LYS A 541 23.10 9.05 -26.15
CA LYS A 541 22.32 7.85 -26.59
C LYS A 541 21.13 7.43 -25.72
N ALA A 542 20.23 8.34 -25.39
CA ALA A 542 18.82 8.00 -25.20
C ALA A 542 17.97 9.03 -25.96
N GLU A 543 17.36 8.59 -27.06
CA GLU A 543 16.33 9.38 -27.74
C GLU A 543 15.08 9.42 -26.83
N ASN A 544 14.52 10.63 -26.69
CA ASN A 544 13.39 11.06 -25.86
C ASN A 544 13.69 11.22 -24.36
N GLU A 545 13.94 12.47 -23.95
CA GLU A 545 13.74 12.94 -22.57
C GLU A 545 12.28 12.71 -22.20
N ASN A 546 12.02 11.79 -21.28
CA ASN A 546 10.67 11.39 -20.89
C ASN A 546 10.31 12.04 -19.55
N VAL A 547 9.13 12.65 -19.44
CA VAL A 547 8.62 13.34 -18.23
C VAL A 547 8.68 12.47 -16.97
N PHE A 548 8.66 11.15 -17.10
CA PHE A 548 8.84 10.24 -15.97
C PHE A 548 10.28 10.12 -15.47
N GLU A 549 11.29 10.33 -16.32
CA GLU A 549 12.70 10.37 -15.92
C GLU A 549 13.09 11.75 -15.35
N GLU A 550 12.27 12.78 -15.57
CA GLU A 550 12.34 14.06 -14.88
C GLU A 550 11.58 13.97 -13.53
N GLY A 551 12.18 14.52 -12.46
CA GLY A 551 11.64 14.44 -11.09
C GLY A 551 12.18 13.26 -10.27
N THR A 552 13.45 13.35 -9.88
CA THR A 552 14.08 12.57 -8.80
C THR A 552 14.18 13.43 -7.53
N SER A 553 14.47 12.85 -6.36
CA SER A 553 14.73 13.59 -5.11
C SER A 553 15.79 14.69 -5.23
N THR A 554 16.74 14.48 -6.13
CA THR A 554 17.80 15.44 -6.45
C THR A 554 17.35 16.57 -7.41
N TYR A 555 16.12 16.53 -7.92
CA TYR A 555 15.66 17.46 -8.94
C TYR A 555 15.38 18.83 -8.34
N ARG A 556 16.16 19.82 -8.78
CA ARG A 556 15.98 21.24 -8.43
C ARG A 556 15.94 21.52 -6.93
N ILE A 557 16.68 20.73 -6.14
CA ILE A 557 16.49 20.67 -4.68
C ILE A 557 16.72 22.01 -3.96
N PHE A 558 17.71 22.81 -4.36
CA PHE A 558 17.99 24.10 -3.73
C PHE A 558 17.02 25.16 -4.19
N SER A 559 16.68 25.18 -5.48
CA SER A 559 15.68 26.13 -5.95
C SER A 559 14.30 25.84 -5.37
N ARG A 560 13.96 24.56 -5.10
CA ARG A 560 12.79 24.17 -4.30
C ARG A 560 12.85 24.67 -2.86
N SER A 561 13.94 24.43 -2.14
CA SER A 561 14.07 24.89 -0.76
C SER A 561 14.00 26.42 -0.69
N PHE A 562 14.59 27.11 -1.67
CA PHE A 562 14.54 28.58 -1.75
C PHE A 562 13.19 29.14 -2.15
N CYS A 563 12.29 28.36 -2.76
CA CYS A 563 10.89 28.74 -2.87
C CYS A 563 10.20 28.81 -1.49
N ASN A 564 10.68 28.05 -0.49
CA ASN A 564 10.13 28.09 0.87
C ASN A 564 10.74 29.21 1.70
N PHE A 565 12.06 29.30 1.82
CA PHE A 565 12.72 30.32 2.65
C PHE A 565 14.14 30.60 2.15
N VAL A 566 14.61 31.82 2.31
CA VAL A 566 16.00 32.20 2.05
C VAL A 566 16.65 32.82 3.29
N PHE A 567 17.85 32.35 3.60
CA PHE A 567 18.62 32.85 4.75
C PHE A 567 19.01 34.32 4.56
N PRO A 568 18.95 35.14 5.62
CA PRO A 568 19.53 36.48 5.65
C PRO A 568 21.04 36.48 5.37
N ILE A 569 21.57 37.60 4.88
CA ILE A 569 22.98 37.71 4.43
C ILE A 569 24.01 37.51 5.55
N ASP A 570 23.62 37.80 6.79
CA ASP A 570 24.44 37.69 8.00
C ASP A 570 24.33 36.33 8.68
N ILE A 571 23.53 35.41 8.14
CA ILE A 571 23.42 34.02 8.61
C ILE A 571 23.77 33.09 7.44
N GLU A 572 24.95 32.47 7.51
CA GLU A 572 25.38 31.56 6.44
C GLU A 572 24.49 30.30 6.40
N ARG A 573 23.84 30.03 5.26
CA ARG A 573 23.10 28.79 5.06
C ARG A 573 24.07 27.59 5.07
N PRO A 574 23.88 26.61 5.97
CA PRO A 574 24.69 25.40 5.98
C PRO A 574 24.53 24.57 4.70
N LEU A 575 25.65 24.02 4.21
CA LEU A 575 25.70 23.14 3.05
C LEU A 575 26.36 21.79 3.40
N PRO A 576 25.81 20.66 2.94
CA PRO A 576 26.23 19.32 3.36
C PRO A 576 27.64 18.89 2.92
N MET A 577 28.32 19.63 2.04
CA MET A 577 29.65 19.28 1.53
C MET A 577 30.69 20.40 1.75
N LYS A 578 31.95 20.02 2.03
CA LYS A 578 33.09 20.96 2.04
C LYS A 578 33.33 21.53 0.63
N ARG A 579 33.45 22.86 0.52
CA ARG A 579 34.02 23.53 -0.67
C ARG A 579 35.38 22.89 -0.98
N LYS A 580 35.54 22.17 -2.10
CA LYS A 580 36.89 21.83 -2.57
C LYS A 580 37.61 23.13 -2.93
N LYS A 581 38.77 23.35 -2.32
CA LYS A 581 39.67 24.47 -2.65
C LYS A 581 39.98 24.45 -4.16
N LYS A 582 39.89 25.65 -4.75
CA LYS A 582 40.33 26.13 -6.08
C LYS A 582 39.30 26.42 -7.19
N ASP A 583 38.06 25.91 -7.18
CA ASP A 583 37.10 26.23 -8.27
C ASP A 583 35.66 26.61 -7.85
N GLY A 584 35.36 26.78 -6.56
CA GLY A 584 34.07 27.35 -6.09
C GLY A 584 32.79 26.56 -6.41
N ASN A 585 32.84 25.53 -7.26
CA ASN A 585 31.68 24.72 -7.64
C ASN A 585 31.31 23.73 -6.55
N ILE A 586 30.08 23.84 -6.04
CA ILE A 586 29.43 22.85 -5.17
C ILE A 586 29.14 21.62 -6.03
N ASN A 587 29.64 20.45 -5.61
CA ASN A 587 29.32 19.19 -6.28
C ASN A 587 27.95 18.70 -5.78
N ILE A 588 26.86 19.08 -6.45
CA ILE A 588 25.50 18.71 -6.07
C ILE A 588 25.17 17.23 -6.39
N LYS A 589 26.13 16.48 -6.94
CA LYS A 589 25.94 15.06 -7.29
C LYS A 589 25.51 14.23 -6.10
N ASN A 590 24.37 13.56 -6.27
CA ASN A 590 23.71 12.69 -5.29
C ASN A 590 23.08 13.40 -4.08
N LEU A 591 22.94 14.73 -4.10
CA LEU A 591 22.26 15.45 -3.03
C LEU A 591 20.74 15.21 -3.06
N ASP A 592 20.14 14.83 -1.93
CA ASP A 592 18.69 14.66 -1.74
C ASP A 592 18.18 15.38 -0.48
N GLU A 593 16.87 15.32 -0.25
CA GLU A 593 16.23 16.01 0.88
C GLU A 593 16.73 15.48 2.23
N ASP A 594 16.87 14.15 2.34
CA ASP A 594 17.37 13.51 3.55
C ASP A 594 18.82 13.93 3.87
N LEU A 595 19.66 14.11 2.85
CA LEU A 595 21.01 14.68 3.01
C LEU A 595 20.98 16.13 3.49
N LEU A 596 20.06 16.96 2.99
CA LEU A 596 19.91 18.36 3.45
C LEU A 596 19.45 18.45 4.90
N ASP A 597 18.63 17.50 5.35
CA ASP A 597 18.11 17.46 6.73
C ASP A 597 19.01 16.73 7.72
N ASN A 598 20.24 16.38 7.29
CA ASN A 598 21.20 15.58 8.06
C ASN A 598 20.56 14.29 8.62
N ALA A 599 19.66 13.68 7.85
CA ALA A 599 18.96 12.46 8.25
C ALA A 599 19.97 11.31 8.42
N ASP A 600 19.78 10.51 9.46
CA ASP A 600 20.67 9.39 9.74
C ASP A 600 20.49 8.25 8.73
N VAL A 601 21.35 7.22 8.83
CA VAL A 601 21.31 6.06 7.95
C VAL A 601 19.96 5.33 8.03
N ASN A 602 19.41 5.19 9.23
CA ASN A 602 18.15 4.47 9.44
C ASN A 602 16.96 5.24 8.85
N GLU A 603 16.91 6.56 9.01
CA GLU A 603 15.90 7.44 8.43
C GLU A 603 15.89 7.30 6.90
N ARG A 604 17.07 7.36 6.26
CA ARG A 604 17.23 7.21 4.80
C ARG A 604 16.83 5.84 4.29
N VAL A 605 17.22 4.79 5.00
CA VAL A 605 16.85 3.40 4.65
C VAL A 605 15.35 3.16 4.82
N ASN A 606 14.74 3.81 5.81
CA ASN A 606 13.32 3.72 6.07
C ASN A 606 12.47 4.64 5.18
N ASN A 607 13.08 5.52 4.39
CA ASN A 607 12.35 6.40 3.49
C ASN A 607 11.46 5.60 2.52
N VAL A 608 10.27 6.16 2.31
CA VAL A 608 9.18 5.62 1.48
C VAL A 608 9.63 5.51 0.02
N ASP A 609 10.49 6.41 -0.44
CA ASP A 609 11.00 6.42 -1.83
C ASP A 609 11.82 5.17 -2.20
N GLY A 610 12.31 4.45 -1.18
CA GLY A 610 13.03 3.19 -1.35
C GLY A 610 14.35 3.32 -2.11
N ARG A 611 14.96 4.51 -2.12
CA ARG A 611 16.21 4.77 -2.83
C ARG A 611 17.36 3.96 -2.24
N PHE A 612 17.43 3.94 -0.92
CA PHE A 612 18.44 3.23 -0.15
C PHE A 612 17.88 1.98 0.51
N GLN A 613 18.74 0.97 0.64
CA GLN A 613 18.49 -0.26 1.38
C GLN A 613 19.48 -0.34 2.54
N VAL A 614 19.22 -1.24 3.49
CA VAL A 614 20.15 -1.45 4.62
C VAL A 614 21.56 -1.78 4.13
N ASP A 615 21.69 -2.47 3.01
CA ASP A 615 22.99 -2.81 2.42
C ASP A 615 23.72 -1.59 1.80
N ASP A 616 23.03 -0.45 1.62
CA ASP A 616 23.63 0.80 1.15
C ASP A 616 24.21 1.65 2.33
N SER A 617 24.10 1.18 3.58
CA SER A 617 24.46 1.94 4.80
C SER A 617 25.89 2.52 4.79
N GLU A 618 26.89 1.71 4.43
CA GLU A 618 28.29 2.16 4.38
C GLU A 618 28.51 3.29 3.36
N ALA A 619 27.79 3.24 2.23
CA ALA A 619 27.87 4.28 1.21
C ALA A 619 27.16 5.57 1.69
N ILE A 620 26.11 5.46 2.50
CA ILE A 620 25.41 6.60 3.10
C ILE A 620 26.29 7.31 4.12
N GLU A 621 26.96 6.56 5.00
CA GLU A 621 27.85 7.11 6.03
C GLU A 621 28.96 7.96 5.40
N GLN A 622 29.51 7.52 4.26
CA GLN A 622 30.54 8.29 3.52
C GLN A 622 30.03 9.58 2.86
N MET A 623 28.70 9.78 2.73
CA MET A 623 28.12 10.96 2.08
C MET A 623 27.91 12.14 3.04
N VAL A 624 27.95 11.90 4.36
CA VAL A 624 27.67 12.93 5.36
C VAL A 624 28.99 13.41 5.96
N ASN A 625 29.17 14.73 6.04
CA ASN A 625 30.30 15.32 6.75
C ASN A 625 29.99 15.35 8.26
N ASP A 626 30.93 14.92 9.09
CA ASP A 626 30.76 14.84 10.54
C ASP A 626 30.34 16.18 11.18
N ASP A 627 30.75 17.31 10.59
CA ASP A 627 30.44 18.67 11.10
C ASP A 627 29.09 19.25 10.65
N TYR A 628 28.33 18.55 9.78
CA TYR A 628 27.19 19.17 9.11
C TYR A 628 26.02 19.44 10.06
N GLY A 629 25.72 18.50 10.96
CA GLY A 629 24.67 18.67 11.97
C GLY A 629 24.91 19.87 12.88
N GLU A 630 26.14 20.04 13.35
CA GLU A 630 26.53 21.18 14.21
C GLU A 630 26.35 22.53 13.49
N ARG A 631 26.67 22.59 12.18
CA ARG A 631 26.45 23.80 11.37
C ARG A 631 24.96 24.12 11.20
N ILE A 632 24.10 23.10 11.08
CA ILE A 632 22.64 23.29 11.05
C ILE A 632 22.15 23.87 12.38
N GLU A 633 22.55 23.28 13.50
CA GLU A 633 22.16 23.75 14.83
C GLU A 633 22.58 25.20 15.07
N ASN A 634 23.81 25.55 14.71
CA ASN A 634 24.32 26.92 14.83
C ASN A 634 23.51 27.92 13.98
N ALA A 635 23.18 27.59 12.73
CA ALA A 635 22.40 28.47 11.87
C ALA A 635 20.94 28.64 12.36
N MET A 636 20.32 27.56 12.84
CA MET A 636 18.98 27.60 13.43
C MET A 636 18.94 28.44 14.70
N LYS A 637 19.97 28.32 15.55
CA LYS A 637 20.12 29.15 16.76
C LYS A 637 20.29 30.64 16.41
N MET A 638 21.14 30.97 15.43
CA MET A 638 21.29 32.35 14.96
C MET A 638 19.99 32.95 14.41
N LEU A 639 19.16 32.14 13.74
CA LEU A 639 17.84 32.55 13.28
C LEU A 639 16.87 32.78 14.45
N GLU A 640 16.89 31.91 15.45
CA GLU A 640 16.08 32.06 16.66
C GLU A 640 16.47 33.30 17.47
N ASP A 641 17.77 33.51 17.69
CA ASP A 641 18.31 34.68 18.40
C ASP A 641 17.96 36.01 17.71
N LYS A 642 17.81 36.00 16.37
CA LYS A 642 17.44 37.15 15.53
C LYS A 642 16.03 37.07 14.97
N ALA A 643 15.14 36.30 15.59
CA ALA A 643 13.80 36.05 15.07
C ALA A 643 12.95 37.32 14.91
N ASN A 644 13.14 38.32 15.78
CA ASN A 644 12.49 39.62 15.71
C ASN A 644 12.88 40.45 14.46
N LEU A 645 14.03 40.18 13.84
CA LEU A 645 14.48 40.85 12.61
C LEU A 645 13.97 40.15 11.35
N TYR A 646 13.92 38.81 11.37
CA TYR A 646 13.78 38.01 10.14
C TYR A 646 12.50 37.18 10.06
N LEU A 647 11.91 36.82 11.21
CA LEU A 647 10.81 35.85 11.28
C LEU A 647 9.48 36.50 11.69
N THR A 648 9.40 37.82 11.79
CA THR A 648 8.13 38.54 12.01
C THR A 648 7.26 38.51 10.75
N TYR A 649 5.95 38.62 10.92
CA TYR A 649 4.99 38.62 9.79
C TYR A 649 5.38 39.55 8.64
N ASP A 650 5.89 40.76 8.93
CA ASP A 650 6.33 41.71 7.91
C ASP A 650 7.68 41.38 7.29
N ALA A 651 8.66 40.93 8.10
CA ALA A 651 9.97 40.54 7.58
C ALA A 651 9.88 39.36 6.60
N LEU A 652 8.91 38.46 6.81
CA LEU A 652 8.66 37.33 5.91
C LEU A 652 8.30 37.77 4.48
N LYS A 653 7.80 39.00 4.24
CA LYS A 653 7.63 39.53 2.87
C LYS A 653 8.92 39.49 2.05
N THR A 654 10.07 39.57 2.73
CA THR A 654 11.39 39.55 2.09
C THR A 654 11.97 38.14 2.07
N TYR A 655 11.92 37.40 3.19
CA TYR A 655 12.63 36.12 3.33
C TYR A 655 11.78 34.89 2.97
N SER A 656 10.45 34.99 3.07
CA SER A 656 9.50 33.94 2.71
C SER A 656 8.05 34.45 2.60
N PRO A 657 7.67 35.04 1.45
CA PRO A 657 6.27 35.35 1.15
C PRO A 657 5.35 34.13 1.31
N LYS A 658 5.90 32.93 1.07
CA LYS A 658 5.21 31.66 1.24
C LYS A 658 4.81 31.39 2.68
N PHE A 659 5.77 31.41 3.63
CA PHE A 659 5.48 31.18 5.03
C PHE A 659 4.64 32.30 5.63
N GLN A 660 4.76 33.53 5.12
CA GLN A 660 3.84 34.60 5.47
C GLN A 660 2.38 34.23 5.11
N LYS A 661 2.14 33.74 3.89
CA LYS A 661 0.80 33.32 3.45
C LYS A 661 0.27 32.12 4.24
N ILE A 662 1.13 31.17 4.60
CA ILE A 662 0.78 30.05 5.48
C ILE A 662 0.35 30.58 6.85
N LEU A 663 1.15 31.45 7.47
CA LEU A 663 0.86 32.06 8.77
C LEU A 663 -0.47 32.82 8.74
N PHE A 664 -0.70 33.63 7.69
CA PHE A 664 -1.98 34.31 7.46
C PHE A 664 -3.15 33.33 7.43
N ASN A 665 -3.04 32.24 6.67
CA ASN A 665 -4.12 31.26 6.56
C ASN A 665 -4.36 30.50 7.88
N ILE A 666 -3.35 30.30 8.73
CA ILE A 666 -3.51 29.64 10.05
C ILE A 666 -4.17 30.61 11.06
N GLN A 667 -3.84 31.90 10.98
CA GLN A 667 -4.35 32.93 11.88
C GLN A 667 -5.73 33.47 11.49
N LYS A 668 -6.18 33.25 10.25
CA LYS A 668 -7.47 33.75 9.76
C LYS A 668 -8.65 33.21 10.59
N ASP A 669 -9.53 34.10 11.06
CA ASP A 669 -10.67 33.75 11.91
C ASP A 669 -11.66 32.77 11.24
N ASP A 670 -11.91 32.94 9.93
CA ASP A 670 -12.73 32.01 9.14
C ASP A 670 -12.17 30.58 9.13
N HIS A 671 -10.86 30.44 9.38
CA HIS A 671 -10.16 29.17 9.40
C HIS A 671 -10.16 28.52 10.79
N LYS A 672 -11.30 28.55 11.49
CA LYS A 672 -11.47 27.90 12.79
C LYS A 672 -11.38 26.37 12.71
N GLY A 673 -10.47 25.74 13.45
CA GLY A 673 -10.37 24.28 13.53
C GLY A 673 -8.93 23.79 13.58
N CYS A 674 -8.74 22.48 13.49
CA CYS A 674 -7.40 21.89 13.47
C CYS A 674 -6.77 22.00 12.07
N HIS A 675 -5.48 22.37 12.05
CA HIS A 675 -4.66 22.49 10.84
C HIS A 675 -3.63 21.38 10.77
N LEU A 676 -3.43 20.82 9.59
CA LEU A 676 -2.34 19.90 9.25
C LEU A 676 -1.39 20.59 8.29
N ILE A 677 -0.10 20.65 8.61
CA ILE A 677 0.93 21.17 7.72
C ILE A 677 1.84 20.03 7.28
N TYR A 678 2.08 19.95 5.97
CA TYR A 678 3.02 19.01 5.37
C TYR A 678 4.12 19.76 4.63
N SER A 679 5.37 19.43 4.95
CA SER A 679 6.56 19.77 4.15
C SER A 679 7.44 18.53 3.98
N GLN A 680 8.01 18.38 2.79
CA GLN A 680 9.04 17.42 2.46
C GLN A 680 10.35 17.75 3.20
N PHE A 681 10.66 19.03 3.40
CA PHE A 681 11.82 19.47 4.15
C PHE A 681 11.51 19.47 5.66
N ARG A 682 12.39 18.86 6.45
CA ARG A 682 12.22 18.73 7.90
C ARG A 682 12.79 19.94 8.63
N THR A 683 14.07 20.21 8.50
CA THR A 683 14.79 21.15 9.36
C THR A 683 14.99 22.49 8.65
N LEU A 684 15.79 22.49 7.59
CA LEU A 684 16.12 23.70 6.81
C LEU A 684 15.03 23.98 5.78
N GLU A 685 14.59 25.24 5.67
CA GLU A 685 13.53 25.71 4.75
C GLU A 685 12.19 24.93 4.82
N GLY A 686 11.98 24.18 5.91
CA GLY A 686 10.82 23.31 6.13
C GLY A 686 10.17 23.51 7.51
N ILE A 687 9.77 22.41 8.15
CA ILE A 687 9.07 22.42 9.45
C ILE A 687 9.88 23.10 10.57
N GLY A 688 11.20 22.95 10.59
CA GLY A 688 12.07 23.57 11.61
C GLY A 688 11.99 25.10 11.60
N ILE A 689 12.23 25.73 10.44
CA ILE A 689 12.12 27.19 10.29
C ILE A 689 10.67 27.65 10.50
N LEU A 690 9.68 26.91 9.99
CA LEU A 690 8.28 27.24 10.20
C LEU A 690 7.89 27.22 11.70
N SER A 691 8.49 26.33 12.48
CA SER A 691 8.30 26.27 13.94
C SER A 691 8.85 27.53 14.63
N LEU A 692 10.02 28.03 14.21
CA LEU A 692 10.58 29.29 14.70
C LEU A 692 9.69 30.47 14.32
N ILE A 693 9.16 30.48 13.09
CA ILE A 693 8.21 31.49 12.62
C ILE A 693 6.94 31.49 13.47
N LEU A 694 6.35 30.33 13.76
CA LEU A 694 5.17 30.24 14.62
C LEU A 694 5.48 30.77 16.03
N LYS A 695 6.60 30.35 16.63
CA LYS A 695 7.04 30.85 17.96
C LYS A 695 7.16 32.37 17.99
N GLN A 696 7.82 32.96 16.99
CA GLN A 696 7.98 34.42 16.87
C GLN A 696 6.65 35.16 16.68
N ASN A 697 5.63 34.52 16.08
CA ASN A 697 4.33 35.12 15.78
C ASN A 697 3.22 34.63 16.72
N GLY A 698 3.57 34.35 17.98
CA GLY A 698 2.61 34.19 19.07
C GLY A 698 2.07 32.78 19.30
N TYR A 699 2.73 31.75 18.77
CA TYR A 699 2.40 30.35 19.06
C TYR A 699 3.40 29.72 20.05
N SER A 700 3.00 28.62 20.65
CA SER A 700 3.86 27.78 21.50
C SER A 700 3.96 26.35 20.95
N GLU A 701 5.06 25.66 21.22
CA GLU A 701 5.18 24.25 20.90
C GLU A 701 4.59 23.42 22.05
N PHE A 702 3.68 22.50 21.75
CA PHE A 702 3.05 21.66 22.76
C PHE A 702 4.01 20.55 23.21
N LYS A 703 4.49 20.65 24.45
CA LYS A 703 5.52 19.75 25.00
C LYS A 703 5.01 18.96 26.19
N ILE A 704 5.47 17.72 26.28
CA ILE A 704 5.24 16.82 27.41
C ILE A 704 6.56 16.19 27.85
N LYS A 705 6.67 15.88 29.15
CA LYS A 705 7.82 15.19 29.76
C LYS A 705 7.38 14.13 30.76
N LYS A 706 8.27 13.20 31.08
CA LYS A 706 8.12 12.29 32.22
C LYS A 706 8.68 12.96 33.48
N ASP A 707 7.99 12.83 34.60
CA ASP A 707 8.54 13.15 35.91
C ASP A 707 9.48 12.04 36.41
N ASP A 708 10.09 12.25 37.58
CA ASP A 708 11.00 11.28 38.21
C ASP A 708 10.33 9.93 38.54
N SER A 709 8.99 9.90 38.59
CA SER A 709 8.20 8.68 38.79
C SER A 709 7.79 8.00 37.48
N GLY A 710 8.19 8.56 36.33
CA GLY A 710 7.88 8.07 35.00
C GLY A 710 6.49 8.45 34.48
N LYS A 711 5.76 9.34 35.15
CA LYS A 711 4.43 9.81 34.75
C LYS A 711 4.53 10.97 33.78
N TRP A 712 3.66 10.97 32.77
CA TRP A 712 3.60 12.02 31.76
C TRP A 712 2.89 13.28 32.29
N LEU A 713 3.50 14.44 32.06
CA LEU A 713 3.01 15.77 32.43
C LEU A 713 3.25 16.78 31.29
N ILE A 714 2.43 17.83 31.26
CA ILE A 714 2.64 18.98 30.36
C ILE A 714 3.91 19.73 30.79
N ASP A 715 4.78 20.02 29.82
CA ASP A 715 6.06 20.71 30.00
C ASP A 715 6.02 22.11 29.37
N MET A 716 5.11 22.94 29.88
CA MET A 716 4.87 24.28 29.36
C MET A 716 4.60 25.26 30.50
N THR A 717 5.06 26.49 30.34
CA THR A 717 4.76 27.61 31.23
C THR A 717 3.32 28.10 31.05
N GLN A 718 2.78 28.84 32.03
CA GLN A 718 1.45 29.45 31.92
C GLN A 718 1.35 30.43 30.74
N GLU A 719 2.44 31.13 30.43
CA GLU A 719 2.49 32.01 29.25
C GLU A 719 2.40 31.21 27.95
N GLU A 720 3.15 30.10 27.83
CA GLU A 720 3.08 29.24 26.65
C GLU A 720 1.69 28.60 26.47
N LEU A 721 1.03 28.23 27.58
CA LEU A 721 -0.32 27.66 27.57
C LEU A 721 -1.42 28.65 27.17
N SER A 722 -1.16 29.96 27.35
CA SER A 722 -2.09 31.00 26.91
C SER A 722 -2.06 31.25 25.39
N LYS A 723 -1.02 30.75 24.71
CA LYS A 723 -0.80 30.89 23.27
C LYS A 723 -1.36 29.67 22.52
N PRO A 724 -1.88 29.84 21.30
CA PRO A 724 -2.23 28.69 20.46
C PRO A 724 -1.00 27.80 20.24
N SER A 725 -1.18 26.48 20.37
CA SER A 725 -0.04 25.55 20.27
C SER A 725 0.03 24.78 18.96
N PHE A 726 1.25 24.40 18.59
CA PHE A 726 1.53 23.45 17.51
C PHE A 726 2.27 22.21 18.01
N ALA A 727 2.17 21.11 17.28
CA ALA A 727 2.84 19.85 17.57
C ALA A 727 3.60 19.34 16.34
N LEU A 728 4.72 18.66 16.62
CA LEU A 728 5.59 18.07 15.61
C LEU A 728 5.41 16.55 15.56
N TYR A 729 5.36 16.02 14.34
CA TYR A 729 5.38 14.58 14.04
C TYR A 729 6.30 14.39 12.82
N THR A 730 7.61 14.51 13.06
CA THR A 730 8.63 14.62 12.01
C THR A 730 9.50 13.37 11.88
N GLY A 731 9.46 12.47 12.86
CA GLY A 731 10.13 11.17 12.86
C GLY A 731 11.33 11.06 13.81
N THR A 732 11.80 12.20 14.35
CA THR A 732 12.90 12.27 15.32
C THR A 732 12.43 12.15 16.77
N GLU A 733 11.13 12.30 17.00
CA GLU A 733 10.53 12.28 18.32
C GLU A 733 10.41 10.83 18.86
N ASP A 734 10.51 10.69 20.18
CA ASP A 734 10.26 9.42 20.87
C ASP A 734 8.88 8.81 20.49
N GLU A 735 8.84 7.50 20.26
CA GLU A 735 7.65 6.84 19.73
C GLU A 735 6.45 6.87 20.69
N GLU A 736 6.71 6.82 22.00
CA GLU A 736 5.65 6.91 23.00
C GLU A 736 5.12 8.35 23.05
N LYS A 737 6.04 9.33 23.09
CA LYS A 737 5.71 10.77 23.09
C LYS A 737 4.86 11.17 21.89
N LYS A 738 5.27 10.80 20.67
CA LYS A 738 4.55 11.17 19.43
C LYS A 738 3.13 10.60 19.40
N GLU A 739 2.95 9.37 19.88
CA GLU A 739 1.63 8.73 19.92
C GLU A 739 0.71 9.35 20.98
N ILE A 740 1.25 9.76 22.12
CA ILE A 740 0.49 10.52 23.13
C ILE A 740 0.02 11.85 22.52
N ILE A 741 0.93 12.64 21.94
CA ILE A 741 0.60 13.93 21.33
C ILE A 741 -0.43 13.77 20.20
N ARG A 742 -0.32 12.75 19.36
CA ARG A 742 -1.32 12.44 18.32
C ARG A 742 -2.69 12.14 18.92
N ASN A 743 -2.75 11.36 20.01
CA ASN A 743 -4.01 11.10 20.71
C ASN A 743 -4.58 12.35 21.38
N ILE A 744 -3.72 13.29 21.82
CA ILE A 744 -4.14 14.59 22.34
C ILE A 744 -4.77 15.43 21.23
N PHE A 745 -4.09 15.54 20.09
CA PHE A 745 -4.60 16.24 18.93
C PHE A 745 -5.96 15.70 18.47
N ASN A 746 -6.12 14.38 18.48
CA ASN A 746 -7.38 13.70 18.12
C ASN A 746 -8.46 13.74 19.20
N SER A 747 -8.22 14.33 20.36
CA SER A 747 -9.14 14.33 21.52
C SER A 747 -9.49 12.92 22.04
N ASN A 748 -8.58 11.95 21.89
CA ASN A 748 -8.75 10.56 22.35
C ASN A 748 -8.34 10.38 23.82
N TRP A 749 -8.98 11.09 24.74
CA TRP A 749 -8.64 11.11 26.17
C TRP A 749 -8.63 9.76 26.88
N GLY A 750 -9.35 8.75 26.38
CA GLY A 750 -9.34 7.41 26.96
C GLY A 750 -8.01 6.65 26.79
N ILE A 751 -7.15 7.06 25.85
CA ILE A 751 -5.85 6.43 25.58
C ILE A 751 -4.71 7.21 26.25
N VAL A 752 -4.93 8.49 26.55
CA VAL A 752 -3.94 9.37 27.15
C VAL A 752 -3.72 8.97 28.63
N PRO A 753 -2.46 8.93 29.13
CA PRO A 753 -2.18 8.64 30.53
C PRO A 753 -3.00 9.50 31.49
N SER A 754 -3.49 8.90 32.59
CA SER A 754 -4.46 9.51 33.50
C SER A 754 -4.02 10.88 34.03
N THR A 755 -2.77 11.01 34.48
CA THR A 755 -2.23 12.29 34.98
C THR A 755 -2.29 13.40 33.94
N LEU A 756 -1.88 13.10 32.71
CA LEU A 756 -1.86 14.05 31.61
C LEU A 756 -3.28 14.39 31.17
N ARG A 757 -4.16 13.38 31.11
CA ARG A 757 -5.58 13.56 30.80
C ARG A 757 -6.26 14.50 31.79
N ASP A 758 -5.99 14.35 33.08
CA ASP A 758 -6.62 15.17 34.11
C ASP A 758 -6.14 16.63 34.01
N GLN A 759 -4.86 16.88 33.68
CA GLN A 759 -4.35 18.22 33.35
C GLN A 759 -5.03 18.81 32.11
N LEU A 760 -5.19 18.01 31.05
CA LEU A 760 -5.84 18.44 29.80
C LEU A 760 -7.31 18.79 30.01
N MET A 761 -8.04 17.98 30.77
CA MET A 761 -9.45 18.22 31.09
C MET A 761 -9.67 19.49 31.92
N ALA A 762 -8.67 19.87 32.73
CA ALA A 762 -8.70 21.15 33.45
C ALA A 762 -8.51 22.36 32.51
N MET A 763 -7.80 22.19 31.39
CA MET A 763 -7.61 23.23 30.37
C MET A 763 -8.81 23.34 29.43
N ASN A 764 -9.22 22.22 28.83
CA ASN A 764 -10.36 22.16 27.92
C ASN A 764 -10.98 20.75 27.90
N LYS A 765 -12.27 20.67 27.60
CA LYS A 765 -12.99 19.38 27.55
C LYS A 765 -12.54 18.51 26.37
N ASN A 766 -12.09 19.10 25.27
CA ASN A 766 -11.69 18.42 24.05
C ASN A 766 -10.72 19.27 23.22
N ASN A 767 -10.31 18.74 22.05
CA ASN A 767 -9.51 19.45 21.04
C ASN A 767 -10.21 19.41 19.67
N PHE A 768 -11.52 19.63 19.61
CA PHE A 768 -12.26 19.52 18.35
C PHE A 768 -11.98 20.68 17.40
N TYR A 769 -11.72 21.88 17.93
CA TYR A 769 -11.47 23.09 17.15
C TYR A 769 -10.04 23.61 17.28
N GLY A 770 -9.14 22.83 17.91
CA GLY A 770 -7.73 23.16 18.07
C GLY A 770 -7.42 23.97 19.34
N GLU A 771 -8.22 23.79 20.40
CA GLU A 771 -8.13 24.51 21.66
C GLU A 771 -6.87 24.20 22.47
N ILE A 772 -6.36 22.97 22.35
CA ILE A 772 -5.13 22.51 23.02
C ILE A 772 -3.97 22.49 22.01
N VAL A 773 -4.17 21.83 20.87
CA VAL A 773 -3.19 21.78 19.77
C VAL A 773 -3.93 22.15 18.49
N LYS A 774 -3.62 23.36 17.98
CA LYS A 774 -4.25 23.91 16.78
C LYS A 774 -3.59 23.41 15.50
N VAL A 775 -2.26 23.33 15.48
CA VAL A 775 -1.47 23.00 14.29
C VAL A 775 -0.71 21.70 14.50
N PHE A 776 -0.85 20.76 13.59
CA PHE A 776 -0.10 19.50 13.58
C PHE A 776 0.80 19.47 12.35
N MET A 777 2.11 19.39 12.55
CA MET A 777 3.09 19.42 11.47
C MET A 777 3.67 18.02 11.23
N ILE A 778 3.65 17.59 9.97
CA ILE A 778 4.17 16.30 9.53
C ILE A 778 5.19 16.48 8.42
N THR A 779 6.11 15.52 8.32
CA THR A 779 7.01 15.34 7.17
C THR A 779 6.60 14.11 6.36
N SER A 780 7.48 13.66 5.45
CA SER A 780 7.33 12.41 4.70
C SER A 780 7.06 11.19 5.60
N SER A 781 7.55 11.20 6.85
CA SER A 781 7.34 10.15 7.85
C SER A 781 5.91 10.09 8.40
N GLY A 782 5.22 11.24 8.48
CA GLY A 782 3.82 11.36 8.91
C GLY A 782 2.80 11.27 7.77
N ALA A 783 3.25 11.24 6.51
CA ALA A 783 2.38 11.09 5.34
C ALA A 783 1.70 9.71 5.27
N GLU A 784 2.24 8.71 5.95
CA GLU A 784 1.70 7.35 6.06
C GLU A 784 1.46 6.94 7.52
N GLY A 785 0.65 5.90 7.74
CA GLY A 785 0.55 5.26 9.06
C GLY A 785 -0.18 5.98 10.21
N ILE A 786 -0.56 7.24 10.07
CA ILE A 786 -1.33 7.96 11.11
C ILE A 786 -2.78 8.21 10.71
N ASP A 787 -3.67 8.19 11.71
CA ASP A 787 -5.07 8.67 11.65
C ASP A 787 -5.18 10.00 12.40
N LEU A 788 -5.70 11.02 11.72
CA LEU A 788 -6.03 12.33 12.31
C LEU A 788 -7.55 12.54 12.32
N LYS A 789 -8.03 13.23 13.35
CA LYS A 789 -9.45 13.56 13.57
C LYS A 789 -9.63 15.07 13.57
N ASN A 790 -10.80 15.52 13.13
CA ASN A 790 -11.24 16.92 13.18
C ASN A 790 -10.33 17.93 12.43
N VAL A 791 -9.49 17.46 11.50
CA VAL A 791 -8.62 18.31 10.66
C VAL A 791 -9.43 18.94 9.54
N ARG A 792 -9.60 20.27 9.59
CA ARG A 792 -10.35 21.03 8.58
C ARG A 792 -9.47 21.66 7.51
N TYR A 793 -8.21 21.96 7.83
CA TYR A 793 -7.32 22.67 6.94
C TYR A 793 -6.02 21.89 6.74
N VAL A 794 -5.67 21.65 5.48
CA VAL A 794 -4.42 20.97 5.10
C VAL A 794 -3.55 21.95 4.32
N HIS A 795 -2.31 22.12 4.73
CA HIS A 795 -1.34 23.03 4.12
C HIS A 795 -0.20 22.20 3.52
N ILE A 796 -0.07 22.23 2.19
CA ILE A 796 1.03 21.60 1.45
C ILE A 796 2.01 22.71 1.09
N VAL A 797 3.13 22.77 1.82
CA VAL A 797 4.12 23.86 1.73
C VAL A 797 4.79 23.90 0.36
N GLU A 798 5.11 22.75 -0.23
CA GLU A 798 5.68 22.69 -1.57
C GLU A 798 5.11 21.52 -2.38
N PRO A 799 4.98 21.67 -3.71
CA PRO A 799 4.53 20.60 -4.58
C PRO A 799 5.58 19.48 -4.62
N TYR A 800 5.08 18.28 -4.92
CA TYR A 800 5.91 17.10 -5.09
C TYR A 800 5.58 16.44 -6.43
N TRP A 801 6.60 15.96 -7.14
CA TRP A 801 6.45 15.39 -8.48
C TRP A 801 5.68 14.06 -8.48
N HIS A 802 5.53 13.38 -7.32
CA HIS A 802 4.63 12.23 -7.18
C HIS A 802 3.24 12.67 -6.71
N PRO A 803 2.19 12.56 -7.53
CA PRO A 803 0.84 12.97 -7.14
C PRO A 803 0.28 12.15 -5.97
N VAL A 804 0.79 10.93 -5.76
CA VAL A 804 0.43 10.08 -4.61
C VAL A 804 0.73 10.74 -3.27
N ARG A 805 1.82 11.52 -3.15
CA ARG A 805 2.19 12.13 -1.87
C ARG A 805 1.11 13.10 -1.39
N LYS A 806 0.63 13.96 -2.30
CA LYS A 806 -0.51 14.87 -2.09
C LYS A 806 -1.74 14.09 -1.62
N GLU A 807 -2.11 13.02 -2.32
CA GLU A 807 -3.27 12.17 -1.97
C GLU A 807 -3.14 11.55 -0.57
N GLN A 808 -1.96 11.07 -0.20
CA GLN A 808 -1.72 10.44 1.11
C GLN A 808 -1.82 11.43 2.27
N VAL A 809 -1.33 12.66 2.08
CA VAL A 809 -1.40 13.75 3.06
C VAL A 809 -2.83 14.22 3.26
N ILE A 810 -3.55 14.53 2.17
CA ILE A 810 -4.98 14.90 2.22
C ILE A 810 -5.79 13.76 2.86
N GLY A 811 -5.44 12.53 2.51
CA GLY A 811 -6.01 11.32 3.08
C GLY A 811 -5.77 11.14 4.58
N ARG A 812 -4.94 11.95 5.25
CA ARG A 812 -4.86 11.98 6.73
C ARG A 812 -6.03 12.72 7.36
N ALA A 813 -6.60 13.72 6.68
CA ALA A 813 -7.74 14.51 7.12
C ALA A 813 -9.08 13.93 6.63
N VAL A 814 -9.16 13.56 5.35
CA VAL A 814 -10.37 13.05 4.70
C VAL A 814 -10.49 11.54 4.92
N ARG A 815 -11.18 11.13 6.00
CA ARG A 815 -11.42 9.73 6.35
C ARG A 815 -12.81 9.47 6.88
N ILE A 816 -13.21 8.20 6.80
CA ILE A 816 -14.47 7.72 7.38
C ILE A 816 -14.47 8.02 8.87
N ASN A 817 -15.52 8.69 9.34
CA ASN A 817 -15.70 9.11 10.72
C ASN A 817 -14.55 9.99 11.27
N SER A 818 -13.79 10.72 10.44
CA SER A 818 -12.79 11.65 10.96
C SER A 818 -13.36 12.92 11.57
N HIS A 819 -14.57 13.33 11.13
CA HIS A 819 -15.23 14.56 11.54
C HIS A 819 -16.55 14.32 12.29
N ILE A 820 -16.82 13.09 12.75
CA ILE A 820 -18.09 12.74 13.40
C ILE A 820 -18.33 13.51 14.71
N GLN A 821 -17.25 13.95 15.36
CA GLN A 821 -17.29 14.74 16.60
C GLN A 821 -17.58 16.22 16.36
N LEU A 822 -17.44 16.71 15.12
CA LEU A 822 -17.77 18.09 14.75
C LEU A 822 -19.26 18.24 14.45
N THR A 823 -19.76 19.46 14.62
CA THR A 823 -21.11 19.81 14.14
C THR A 823 -21.13 19.74 12.61
N PRO A 824 -22.29 19.43 11.97
CA PRO A 824 -22.37 19.20 10.53
C PRO A 824 -21.74 20.30 9.66
N GLU A 825 -21.91 21.57 10.05
CA GLU A 825 -21.36 22.74 9.35
C GLU A 825 -19.82 22.78 9.29
N PHE A 826 -19.14 22.11 10.22
CA PHE A 826 -17.67 22.05 10.30
C PHE A 826 -17.09 20.74 9.75
N ARG A 827 -17.92 19.85 9.19
CA ARG A 827 -17.48 18.57 8.58
C ARG A 827 -17.00 18.75 7.14
N ASN A 828 -16.13 19.72 6.90
CA ASN A 828 -15.52 20.01 5.61
C ASN A 828 -14.00 20.09 5.74
N VAL A 829 -13.31 19.86 4.62
CA VAL A 829 -11.86 19.99 4.53
C VAL A 829 -11.48 20.94 3.39
N LYS A 830 -10.58 21.89 3.65
CA LYS A 830 -9.93 22.71 2.62
C LYS A 830 -8.43 22.44 2.58
N VAL A 831 -7.88 22.39 1.37
CA VAL A 831 -6.47 22.09 1.12
C VAL A 831 -5.84 23.29 0.43
N PHE A 832 -4.79 23.85 1.02
CA PHE A 832 -3.98 24.90 0.41
C PHE A 832 -2.67 24.30 -0.11
N MET A 833 -2.37 24.53 -1.38
CA MET A 833 -1.09 24.18 -2.00
C MET A 833 -0.40 25.46 -2.44
N TYR A 834 0.78 25.72 -1.88
CA TYR A 834 1.49 26.97 -2.07
C TYR A 834 2.52 26.83 -3.21
N LEU A 835 2.35 27.62 -4.27
CA LEU A 835 3.27 27.67 -5.40
C LEU A 835 3.91 29.04 -5.47
N MET A 836 5.23 29.07 -5.38
CA MET A 836 5.97 30.30 -5.61
C MET A 836 5.99 30.64 -7.11
N THR A 837 5.78 31.90 -7.50
CA THR A 837 5.73 32.35 -8.90
C THR A 837 6.62 33.58 -9.13
N PHE A 838 6.86 33.92 -10.39
CA PHE A 838 7.37 35.25 -10.74
C PHE A 838 6.19 36.23 -10.84
N SER A 839 6.38 37.48 -10.39
CA SER A 839 5.43 38.56 -10.68
C SER A 839 5.59 39.07 -12.11
N GLU A 840 4.54 39.68 -12.67
CA GLU A 840 4.61 40.34 -13.97
C GLU A 840 5.73 41.40 -14.01
N ASN A 841 5.86 42.20 -12.96
CA ASN A 841 6.92 43.20 -12.85
C ASN A 841 8.32 42.58 -12.84
N GLN A 842 8.49 41.38 -12.27
CA GLN A 842 9.79 40.69 -12.31
C GLN A 842 10.12 40.15 -13.71
N LEU A 843 9.11 39.75 -14.49
CA LEU A 843 9.30 39.21 -15.84
C LEU A 843 9.47 40.30 -16.90
N LEU A 844 8.71 41.38 -16.79
CA LEU A 844 8.58 42.42 -17.84
C LEU A 844 9.22 43.76 -17.46
N GLY A 845 9.50 43.99 -16.18
CA GLY A 845 9.81 45.32 -15.64
C GLY A 845 8.55 46.19 -15.51
N ASP A 846 8.61 47.22 -14.67
CA ASP A 846 7.55 48.23 -14.56
C ASP A 846 7.88 49.42 -15.46
N LYS A 847 7.19 49.54 -16.60
CA LYS A 847 7.41 50.65 -17.55
C LYS A 847 7.24 52.04 -16.93
N ASN A 848 6.47 52.14 -15.84
CA ASN A 848 6.23 53.39 -15.11
C ASN A 848 7.14 53.55 -13.88
N GLY A 849 8.08 52.63 -13.65
CA GLY A 849 8.99 52.65 -12.52
C GLY A 849 9.80 53.94 -12.43
N GLU A 850 10.05 54.41 -11.21
CA GLU A 850 10.78 55.66 -10.96
C GLU A 850 12.26 55.51 -11.30
N THR A 851 12.85 54.34 -11.04
CA THR A 851 14.26 54.04 -11.31
C THR A 851 14.44 53.20 -12.56
N LYS A 852 15.65 53.23 -13.14
CA LYS A 852 16.02 52.34 -14.25
C LYS A 852 15.90 50.86 -13.86
N GLU A 853 16.25 50.54 -12.62
CA GLU A 853 16.19 49.18 -12.08
C GLU A 853 14.75 48.67 -11.93
N ASP A 854 13.78 49.55 -11.68
CA ASP A 854 12.36 49.18 -11.62
C ASP A 854 11.76 48.95 -13.01
N ARG A 855 12.29 49.64 -14.03
CA ARG A 855 11.83 49.51 -15.42
C ARG A 855 12.34 48.26 -16.14
N GLU A 856 13.42 47.66 -15.64
CA GLU A 856 14.03 46.50 -16.26
C GLU A 856 13.49 45.18 -15.67
N PRO A 857 13.37 44.12 -16.47
CA PRO A 857 13.10 42.77 -15.97
C PRO A 857 14.11 42.34 -14.92
N LYS A 858 13.61 41.79 -13.81
CA LYS A 858 14.43 41.27 -12.71
C LYS A 858 14.81 39.80 -12.91
N VAL A 859 14.00 39.05 -13.66
CA VAL A 859 14.32 37.67 -14.05
C VAL A 859 15.29 37.68 -15.23
N SER A 860 16.42 37.00 -15.09
CA SER A 860 17.45 36.91 -16.12
C SER A 860 16.92 36.28 -17.42
N GLN A 861 17.40 36.78 -18.57
CA GLN A 861 17.04 36.23 -19.90
C GLN A 861 17.31 34.72 -20.03
N ARG A 862 18.36 34.26 -19.33
CA ARG A 862 18.70 32.84 -19.29
C ARG A 862 17.65 32.01 -18.55
N LEU A 863 17.03 32.56 -17.51
CA LEU A 863 15.93 31.89 -16.82
C LEU A 863 14.69 31.84 -17.71
N GLN A 864 14.32 33.00 -18.28
CA GLN A 864 13.16 33.15 -19.17
C GLN A 864 13.19 32.21 -20.38
N SER A 865 14.36 31.96 -20.97
CA SER A 865 14.50 31.09 -22.15
C SER A 865 14.56 29.59 -21.86
N ARG A 866 14.66 29.16 -20.60
CA ARG A 866 15.02 27.77 -20.25
C ARG A 866 14.15 27.14 -19.16
N ASP A 867 13.51 27.94 -18.30
CA ASP A 867 12.53 27.44 -17.31
C ASP A 867 11.12 27.86 -17.79
N VAL A 868 10.66 27.20 -18.85
CA VAL A 868 9.35 27.42 -19.46
C VAL A 868 8.43 26.23 -19.24
N SER A 869 7.12 26.46 -19.35
CA SER A 869 6.09 25.44 -19.20
C SER A 869 6.23 24.34 -20.26
N LYS A 870 5.87 23.12 -19.86
CA LYS A 870 5.78 21.98 -20.78
C LYS A 870 4.51 22.04 -21.65
N PHE A 871 3.53 22.85 -21.27
CA PHE A 871 2.27 23.02 -22.01
C PHE A 871 2.30 24.26 -22.91
N ASP A 872 3.05 25.29 -22.53
CA ASP A 872 3.24 26.53 -23.30
C ASP A 872 4.67 27.02 -23.18
N GLU A 873 5.46 26.90 -24.26
CA GLU A 873 6.87 27.30 -24.28
C GLU A 873 7.07 28.81 -24.08
N ASN A 874 6.02 29.64 -24.18
CA ASN A 874 6.10 31.08 -23.93
C ASN A 874 5.92 31.45 -22.45
N LEU A 875 5.45 30.52 -21.62
CA LEU A 875 5.18 30.77 -20.21
C LEU A 875 6.41 30.43 -19.37
N VAL A 876 7.06 31.44 -18.80
CA VAL A 876 8.17 31.27 -17.85
C VAL A 876 7.63 30.86 -16.49
N ILE A 877 8.16 29.78 -15.91
CA ILE A 877 7.66 29.20 -14.67
C ILE A 877 8.77 28.95 -13.65
N THR A 878 8.40 28.97 -12.38
CA THR A 878 9.33 28.63 -11.29
C THR A 878 9.53 27.12 -11.15
N THR A 879 10.42 26.72 -10.24
CA THR A 879 10.59 25.33 -9.84
C THR A 879 9.33 24.73 -9.21
N ASP A 880 8.60 25.49 -8.38
CA ASP A 880 7.34 25.02 -7.79
C ASP A 880 6.29 24.76 -8.89
N GLU A 881 6.11 25.72 -9.80
CA GLU A 881 5.17 25.57 -10.92
C GLU A 881 5.56 24.39 -11.83
N SER A 882 6.85 24.24 -12.15
CA SER A 882 7.35 23.12 -12.95
C SER A 882 7.09 21.76 -12.29
N LEU A 883 7.29 21.65 -10.98
CA LEU A 883 6.98 20.42 -10.23
C LEU A 883 5.49 20.12 -10.20
N HIS A 884 4.67 21.16 -10.05
CA HIS A 884 3.22 21.03 -10.09
C HIS A 884 2.74 20.56 -11.47
N GLU A 885 3.31 21.09 -12.56
CA GLU A 885 3.04 20.61 -13.93
C GLU A 885 3.44 19.15 -14.11
N ILE A 886 4.66 18.76 -13.70
CA ILE A 886 5.13 17.36 -13.79
C ILE A 886 4.19 16.44 -13.00
N SER A 887 3.79 16.84 -11.79
CA SER A 887 2.86 16.09 -10.94
C SER A 887 1.51 15.90 -11.64
N THR A 888 0.99 16.95 -12.28
CA THR A 888 -0.28 16.94 -13.02
C THR A 888 -0.21 16.05 -14.27
N ILE A 889 0.88 16.11 -15.04
CA ILE A 889 1.10 15.21 -16.19
C ILE A 889 1.10 13.75 -15.74
N LYS A 890 1.83 13.44 -14.65
CA LYS A 890 1.88 12.08 -14.08
C LYS A 890 0.51 11.64 -13.55
N GLU A 891 -0.27 12.56 -12.96
CA GLU A 891 -1.62 12.30 -12.47
C GLU A 891 -2.59 11.91 -13.60
N ASN A 892 -2.49 12.55 -14.76
CA ASN A 892 -3.31 12.21 -15.93
C ASN A 892 -3.03 10.79 -16.44
N VAL A 893 -1.75 10.43 -16.64
CA VAL A 893 -1.38 9.07 -17.06
C VAL A 893 -1.80 8.03 -16.03
N LYS A 894 -1.67 8.35 -14.74
CA LYS A 894 -2.13 7.52 -13.63
C LYS A 894 -3.64 7.30 -13.69
N LYS A 895 -4.43 8.34 -13.95
CA LYS A 895 -5.90 8.26 -13.97
C LYS A 895 -6.40 7.20 -14.96
N ASP A 896 -5.83 7.15 -16.16
CA ASP A 896 -6.21 6.17 -17.19
C ASP A 896 -5.88 4.74 -16.78
N ILE A 897 -4.64 4.49 -16.35
CA ILE A 897 -4.20 3.15 -15.92
C ILE A 897 -5.05 2.67 -14.73
N LEU A 898 -5.28 3.53 -13.75
CA LEU A 898 -6.10 3.18 -12.58
C LEU A 898 -7.56 2.94 -12.95
N LYS A 899 -8.11 3.64 -13.95
CA LYS A 899 -9.47 3.38 -14.46
C LYS A 899 -9.58 1.96 -15.03
N GLU A 900 -8.59 1.51 -15.80
CA GLU A 900 -8.58 0.16 -16.38
C GLU A 900 -8.33 -0.94 -15.32
N ILE A 901 -7.58 -0.65 -14.26
CA ILE A 901 -7.44 -1.54 -13.10
C ILE A 901 -8.78 -1.70 -12.37
N LYS A 902 -9.52 -0.60 -12.15
CA LYS A 902 -10.82 -0.64 -11.47
C LYS A 902 -11.87 -1.38 -12.29
N SER A 903 -11.92 -1.17 -13.61
CA SER A 903 -12.90 -1.80 -14.49
C SER A 903 -12.73 -3.32 -14.64
N SER A 904 -11.52 -3.83 -14.39
CA SER A 904 -11.17 -5.27 -14.44
C SER A 904 -11.22 -5.97 -13.06
N SER A 905 -11.69 -5.27 -12.02
CA SER A 905 -11.80 -5.82 -10.67
C SER A 905 -12.86 -6.93 -10.57
N ILE A 906 -12.59 -7.93 -9.72
CA ILE A 906 -13.45 -9.11 -9.53
C ILE A 906 -14.84 -8.78 -8.97
N ASP A 907 -14.94 -7.63 -8.30
CA ASP A 907 -16.10 -7.14 -7.57
C ASP A 907 -16.73 -5.90 -8.22
N CYS A 908 -16.28 -5.53 -9.42
CA CYS A 908 -16.80 -4.39 -10.17
C CYS A 908 -18.32 -4.43 -10.30
N SER A 909 -18.88 -5.56 -10.73
CA SER A 909 -20.34 -5.73 -10.96
C SER A 909 -21.18 -5.70 -9.67
N ILE A 910 -20.54 -5.93 -8.52
CA ILE A 910 -21.16 -5.97 -7.20
C ILE A 910 -21.22 -4.56 -6.63
N HIS A 911 -20.12 -3.82 -6.71
CA HIS A 911 -20.00 -2.49 -6.10
C HIS A 911 -20.38 -1.33 -7.03
N ASN A 912 -20.56 -1.57 -8.33
CA ASN A 912 -21.02 -0.52 -9.25
C ASN A 912 -22.53 -0.28 -9.10
N SER A 913 -22.89 0.85 -8.46
CA SER A 913 -24.27 1.28 -8.21
C SER A 913 -24.85 2.19 -9.30
N GLY A 914 -24.25 2.24 -10.50
CA GLY A 914 -24.78 2.99 -11.65
C GLY A 914 -24.40 4.48 -11.69
N ASN A 915 -23.95 5.07 -10.58
CA ASN A 915 -23.45 6.46 -10.48
C ASN A 915 -21.93 6.59 -10.70
N THR A 916 -21.24 5.54 -11.16
CA THR A 916 -19.79 5.58 -11.39
C THR A 916 -19.45 5.56 -12.87
N GLU A 917 -18.50 6.40 -13.32
CA GLU A 917 -17.98 6.44 -14.70
C GLU A 917 -17.18 5.18 -15.13
N ILE A 918 -17.32 4.06 -14.40
CA ILE A 918 -16.53 2.84 -14.59
C ILE A 918 -17.42 1.77 -15.21
N ALA A 919 -17.18 1.48 -16.49
CA ALA A 919 -17.80 0.34 -17.17
C ALA A 919 -17.06 -0.95 -16.80
N CYS A 920 -17.75 -1.92 -16.18
CA CYS A 920 -17.16 -3.19 -15.80
C CYS A 920 -16.85 -4.07 -17.01
N TYR A 921 -15.67 -4.66 -17.02
CA TYR A 921 -15.19 -5.46 -18.14
C TYR A 921 -15.88 -6.84 -18.18
N SER A 922 -16.42 -7.22 -19.34
CA SER A 922 -17.20 -8.45 -19.52
C SER A 922 -17.05 -9.04 -20.92
N PHE A 923 -17.41 -10.32 -21.09
CA PHE A 923 -17.34 -11.05 -22.37
C PHE A 923 -18.68 -11.72 -22.68
N SER A 924 -18.99 -11.82 -23.97
CA SER A 924 -20.20 -12.50 -24.47
C SER A 924 -20.06 -14.02 -24.60
N SER A 925 -18.83 -14.57 -24.59
CA SER A 925 -18.62 -16.01 -24.77
C SER A 925 -18.87 -16.79 -23.48
N ASN A 926 -19.77 -17.77 -23.56
CA ASN A 926 -20.02 -18.75 -22.50
C ASN A 926 -19.29 -20.09 -22.72
N ASN A 927 -18.41 -20.19 -23.74
CA ASN A 927 -17.65 -21.41 -23.98
C ASN A 927 -16.47 -21.53 -22.99
N PRO A 928 -16.42 -22.58 -22.15
CA PRO A 928 -15.37 -22.74 -21.15
C PRO A 928 -14.00 -23.10 -21.75
N ASN A 929 -13.94 -23.52 -23.02
CA ASN A 929 -12.70 -23.82 -23.74
C ASN A 929 -12.06 -22.59 -24.40
N ASP A 930 -12.76 -21.45 -24.46
CA ASP A 930 -12.24 -20.23 -25.08
C ASP A 930 -11.18 -19.58 -24.19
N TYR A 931 -9.94 -19.49 -24.71
CA TYR A 931 -8.89 -18.71 -24.08
C TYR A 931 -9.11 -17.21 -24.29
N LEU A 932 -8.88 -16.45 -23.22
CA LEU A 932 -8.85 -14.99 -23.22
C LEU A 932 -7.46 -14.44 -23.51
N THR A 933 -6.43 -15.10 -22.99
CA THR A 933 -5.02 -14.74 -23.15
C THR A 933 -4.18 -15.95 -23.49
N VAL A 934 -3.12 -15.73 -24.26
CA VAL A 934 -2.05 -16.73 -24.45
C VAL A 934 -0.95 -16.53 -23.40
N PRO A 935 -0.07 -17.51 -23.14
CA PRO A 935 0.91 -17.38 -22.05
C PRO A 935 1.80 -16.13 -22.13
N SER A 936 2.24 -15.75 -23.32
CA SER A 936 3.14 -14.60 -23.53
C SER A 936 2.38 -13.37 -24.01
N PHE A 937 2.49 -12.25 -23.29
CA PHE A 937 1.88 -10.97 -23.69
C PHE A 937 2.37 -10.47 -25.06
N LYS A 938 3.58 -10.89 -25.48
CA LYS A 938 4.15 -10.54 -26.79
C LYS A 938 3.41 -11.18 -27.97
N LYS A 939 2.69 -12.27 -27.71
CA LYS A 939 1.92 -13.05 -28.70
C LYS A 939 0.42 -12.78 -28.62
N ASP A 940 -0.04 -12.06 -27.59
CA ASP A 940 -1.44 -11.66 -27.48
C ASP A 940 -1.80 -10.67 -28.60
N GLN A 941 -3.05 -10.72 -29.04
CA GLN A 941 -3.58 -9.77 -30.00
C GLN A 941 -3.58 -8.37 -29.37
N LYS A 942 -3.04 -7.39 -30.10
CA LYS A 942 -3.13 -5.97 -29.75
C LYS A 942 -4.49 -5.43 -30.13
N ASP A 943 -4.88 -4.34 -29.48
CA ASP A 943 -6.14 -3.67 -29.79
C ASP A 943 -6.04 -3.13 -31.22
N LYS A 944 -7.07 -3.39 -32.02
CA LYS A 944 -7.18 -2.72 -33.33
C LYS A 944 -7.49 -1.25 -33.03
N PHE A 945 -6.68 -0.33 -33.54
CA PHE A 945 -7.06 1.08 -33.57
C PHE A 945 -8.41 1.15 -34.28
N ARG A 946 -9.42 1.60 -33.55
CA ARG A 946 -10.74 1.87 -34.10
C ARG A 946 -10.75 3.25 -34.74
#